data_AF-A0AAR2J8F7-F1
#
_entry.id   AF-A0AAR2J8F7-F1
#
_cell.length_a   1.000
_cell.length_b   1.000
_cell.length_c   1.000
_cell.angle_alpha   90.00
_cell.angle_beta   90.00
_cell.angle_gamma   90.00
#
_symmetry.space_group_name_H-M   'P 1'
#
loop_
_entity.id
_entity.type
_entity.pdbx_description
1 polymer ?
#
loop_
_entity_poly.entity_id
_entity_poly.type
_entity_poly.pdbx_seq_one_letter_code
_entity_poly.pdbx_strand_id
1 'polypeptide(L)'
;LKMETLESELTCPICLELFEDPLLLPCAHSLCFNCAHRILVSHCSGTKPLESVSAFQCPTCRYVITLNQRGLEGLKRNVTLQNIIDRFQKASVSGPNSPSESRRPRPYSATVTGIMSAEQRVACQFCEQEPPREAVKTCVTCEVSYCDRCLRATHPNKKPFTSHRLLEPVADAHLRGLACLEHENEKVNMYCVVDDQLICALCKLVGRHREHQVTSLSDRFDKLKQTLENNLTNLVKRNSELENQMAKLIQICQQVEVNTAMHEAKLVEECDELVEIIRQRKQVIAVKIKESKVMKLRKLAQQIANCRQCLERSSALITQAEQSLKENDHARFLQTARNVAERVAMATASSQVLIPDVNLNEAFDNFALDFSREKKILEGLDYLTAPNPPSIRDELCTASHDTITVHWTSEDEFSVTSYELQYTIYTGQTNFISKYFLSTLHCLYNSVDSWMIVPNIKQNHYTVHGLQSGTRYIFFVKAINQAGSRNSEPARLKTNSQPFKLDPKTAHKKLRLSNDCLTMEKDESSLKKSHTPERFSGTGSYGAAGNVFIDSGCHYWEVLLGACTWYAVGVAYKSAPKNEWNGKNSSSWVFSRCNNNFLVRHNGKEMLVEASLQLRRLGVLLDYDNNALSFYDAMNSQHLHTFDISFLLPVAPTFMIWNKSVMILSGLPVPDFVDCPEQQDGGCRQQDSPYSSGLKGCN
;
A
#
# COMPACT_ATOMS: atom_id res chain seq x y z
N LEU A 1 12.30 22.93 22.82
CA LEU A 1 13.25 22.77 21.69
C LEU A 1 14.63 22.60 22.28
N LYS A 2 15.22 21.41 22.20
CA LYS A 2 16.55 21.10 22.75
C LYS A 2 17.60 21.92 21.99
N MET A 3 18.66 22.41 22.64
CA MET A 3 19.70 23.23 21.97
C MET A 3 20.30 22.55 20.73
N GLU A 4 20.29 21.22 20.67
CA GLU A 4 20.75 20.40 19.54
C GLU A 4 20.00 20.66 18.22
N THR A 5 18.73 21.08 18.24
CA THR A 5 17.98 21.38 17.00
C THR A 5 18.31 22.75 16.40
N LEU A 6 18.88 23.67 17.19
CA LEU A 6 19.23 25.01 16.73
C LEU A 6 20.65 25.05 16.10
N GLU A 7 21.54 24.17 16.57
CA GLU A 7 22.91 24.07 16.08
C GLU A 7 22.95 23.64 14.61
N SER A 8 22.11 22.67 14.21
CA SER A 8 22.03 22.22 12.81
C SER A 8 21.57 23.34 11.85
N GLU A 9 20.70 24.25 12.29
CA GLU A 9 20.24 25.39 11.49
C GLU A 9 21.30 26.50 11.34
N LEU A 10 22.32 26.52 12.21
CA LEU A 10 23.42 27.50 12.21
C LEU A 10 24.71 26.94 11.59
N THR A 11 24.66 25.74 11.00
CA THR A 11 25.82 25.10 10.37
C THR A 11 25.86 25.33 8.86
N CYS A 12 27.08 25.50 8.34
CA CYS A 12 27.35 25.64 6.93
C CYS A 12 27.26 24.28 6.23
N PRO A 13 26.51 24.15 5.12
CA PRO A 13 26.31 22.86 4.43
C PRO A 13 27.57 22.30 3.75
N ILE A 14 28.69 23.04 3.76
CA ILE A 14 29.94 22.65 3.13
C ILE A 14 31.00 22.23 4.15
N CYS A 15 31.26 23.06 5.18
CA CYS A 15 32.23 22.70 6.22
C CYS A 15 31.62 21.94 7.39
N LEU A 16 30.28 21.89 7.49
CA LEU A 16 29.51 21.27 8.59
C LEU A 16 29.82 21.86 9.97
N GLU A 17 30.44 23.04 10.00
CA GLU A 17 30.71 23.84 11.20
C GLU A 17 29.79 25.07 11.23
N LEU A 18 29.71 25.74 12.38
CA LEU A 18 29.01 27.03 12.49
C LEU A 18 29.52 28.02 11.42
N PHE A 19 28.64 28.84 10.85
CA PHE A 19 29.08 29.76 9.79
C PHE A 19 30.17 30.73 10.28
N GLU A 20 31.23 30.84 9.48
CA GLU A 20 32.33 31.77 9.65
C GLU A 20 32.38 32.71 8.43
N ASP A 21 32.22 34.03 8.65
CA ASP A 21 32.02 35.05 7.60
C ASP A 21 30.93 34.65 6.57
N PRO A 22 29.64 34.53 6.99
CA PRO A 22 28.57 34.08 6.12
C PRO A 22 28.28 35.08 5.00
N LEU A 23 28.39 34.65 3.76
CA LEU A 23 27.95 35.37 2.57
C LEU A 23 26.48 35.08 2.27
N LEU A 24 25.69 36.12 2.00
CA LEU A 24 24.31 36.01 1.53
C LEU A 24 24.28 35.90 0.01
N LEU A 25 23.82 34.76 -0.49
CA LEU A 25 23.68 34.51 -1.92
C LEU A 25 22.39 35.14 -2.48
N PRO A 26 22.33 35.48 -3.79
CA PRO A 26 21.10 35.91 -4.48
C PRO A 26 19.88 34.99 -4.29
N CYS A 27 20.09 33.69 -4.03
CA CYS A 27 19.04 32.71 -3.72
C CYS A 27 18.64 32.68 -2.24
N ALA A 28 19.03 33.69 -1.44
CA ALA A 28 18.79 33.82 0.00
C ALA A 28 19.41 32.75 0.91
N HIS A 29 20.23 31.84 0.38
CA HIS A 29 21.02 30.89 1.16
C HIS A 29 22.35 31.51 1.61
N SER A 30 22.92 30.98 2.69
CA SER A 30 24.21 31.45 3.22
C SER A 30 25.31 30.39 3.08
N LEU A 31 26.56 30.82 2.87
CA LEU A 31 27.77 29.99 2.87
C LEU A 31 28.91 30.75 3.55
N CYS A 32 29.84 30.05 4.21
CA CYS A 32 31.08 30.68 4.67
C CYS A 32 31.86 31.24 3.47
N PHE A 33 32.52 32.39 3.63
CA PHE A 33 33.36 32.98 2.59
C PHE A 33 34.38 31.97 2.02
N ASN A 34 35.07 31.25 2.90
CA ASN A 34 36.06 30.22 2.55
C ASN A 34 35.45 29.03 1.79
N CYS A 35 34.22 28.65 2.12
CA CYS A 35 33.49 27.57 1.46
C CYS A 35 33.07 27.98 0.04
N ALA A 36 32.55 29.21 -0.13
CA ALA A 36 32.24 29.76 -1.45
C ALA A 36 33.51 29.89 -2.31
N HIS A 37 34.64 30.31 -1.72
CA HIS A 37 35.93 30.40 -2.40
C HIS A 37 36.42 29.03 -2.87
N ARG A 38 36.33 27.99 -2.04
CA ARG A 38 36.71 26.62 -2.42
C ARG A 38 35.87 26.08 -3.58
N ILE A 39 34.56 26.35 -3.60
CA ILE A 39 33.67 25.96 -4.70
C ILE A 39 34.07 26.67 -5.99
N LEU A 40 34.39 27.98 -5.91
CA LEU A 40 34.81 28.75 -7.07
C LEU A 40 36.13 28.24 -7.66
N VAL A 41 37.09 27.85 -6.81
CA VAL A 41 38.40 27.33 -7.22
C VAL A 41 38.32 25.89 -7.74
N SER A 42 37.48 25.03 -7.17
CA SER A 42 37.35 23.62 -7.59
C SER A 42 36.75 23.46 -8.99
N HIS A 43 35.97 24.44 -9.46
CA HIS A 43 35.47 24.49 -10.84
C HIS A 43 36.56 24.81 -11.89
N CYS A 44 37.83 25.01 -11.52
CA CYS A 44 38.94 25.37 -12.42
C CYS A 44 39.78 24.19 -12.96
N SER A 45 39.38 22.93 -12.80
CA SER A 45 40.21 21.75 -13.16
C SER A 45 40.29 21.41 -14.66
N GLY A 46 40.04 22.35 -15.56
CA GLY A 46 40.11 22.15 -17.02
C GLY A 46 40.97 23.21 -17.70
N THR A 47 42.10 22.79 -18.26
CA THR A 47 43.12 23.56 -18.99
C THR A 47 42.60 24.78 -19.77
N LYS A 48 42.79 26.01 -19.25
CA LYS A 48 42.98 27.28 -19.99
C LYS A 48 43.35 28.42 -19.01
N PRO A 49 44.02 29.51 -19.48
CA PRO A 49 44.58 30.53 -18.60
C PRO A 49 43.54 31.41 -17.92
N LEU A 50 44.00 32.05 -16.84
CA LEU A 50 43.32 32.90 -15.86
C LEU A 50 42.58 34.11 -16.48
N GLU A 51 41.33 33.92 -16.94
CA GLU A 51 40.36 35.01 -17.10
C GLU A 51 38.98 34.57 -16.56
N SER A 52 38.66 35.07 -15.36
CA SER A 52 37.33 35.20 -14.73
C SER A 52 36.38 33.98 -14.72
N VAL A 53 36.46 33.14 -13.68
CA VAL A 53 35.31 32.31 -13.29
C VAL A 53 34.25 33.23 -12.67
N SER A 54 33.20 33.52 -13.42
CA SER A 54 32.15 34.46 -13.03
C SER A 54 30.88 33.77 -12.52
N ALA A 55 30.87 32.45 -12.24
CA ALA A 55 29.70 31.80 -11.66
C ALA A 55 29.98 30.50 -10.91
N PHE A 56 29.14 30.16 -9.93
CA PHE A 56 29.11 28.86 -9.24
C PHE A 56 27.67 28.46 -8.85
N GLN A 57 27.41 27.18 -8.58
CA GLN A 57 26.09 26.70 -8.16
C GLN A 57 25.96 26.67 -6.62
N CYS A 58 24.82 27.16 -6.11
CA CYS A 58 24.50 27.05 -4.69
C CYS A 58 24.33 25.56 -4.30
N PRO A 59 25.03 25.05 -3.28
CA PRO A 59 24.92 23.65 -2.86
C PRO A 59 23.57 23.30 -2.25
N THR A 60 22.83 24.29 -1.71
CA THR A 60 21.53 24.06 -1.06
C THR A 60 20.38 23.97 -2.05
N CYS A 61 20.35 24.85 -3.06
CA CYS A 61 19.21 24.95 -3.99
C CYS A 61 19.59 24.83 -5.48
N ARG A 62 20.88 24.61 -5.79
CA ARG A 62 21.44 24.48 -7.14
C ARG A 62 21.28 25.71 -8.05
N TYR A 63 20.83 26.84 -7.50
CA TYR A 63 20.73 28.10 -8.23
C TYR A 63 22.13 28.60 -8.66
N VAL A 64 22.26 29.08 -9.90
CA VAL A 64 23.52 29.56 -10.48
C VAL A 64 23.78 31.00 -10.02
N ILE A 65 24.84 31.21 -9.26
CA ILE A 65 25.28 32.50 -8.74
C ILE A 65 26.28 33.09 -9.71
N THR A 66 25.95 34.21 -10.35
CA THR A 66 26.86 34.98 -11.20
C THR A 66 27.57 36.08 -10.41
N LEU A 67 28.90 36.15 -10.52
CA LEU A 67 29.79 37.08 -9.84
C LEU A 67 30.23 38.20 -10.81
N ASN A 68 30.34 39.41 -10.29
CA ASN A 68 30.82 40.57 -11.05
C ASN A 68 32.36 40.66 -11.00
N GLN A 69 32.94 41.75 -11.52
CA GLN A 69 34.39 41.99 -11.53
C GLN A 69 35.04 41.99 -10.13
N ARG A 70 34.25 42.10 -9.05
CA ARG A 70 34.72 42.03 -7.65
C ARG A 70 34.66 40.62 -7.06
N GLY A 71 34.30 39.61 -7.85
CA GLY A 71 34.24 38.21 -7.40
C GLY A 71 33.33 38.01 -6.18
N LEU A 72 33.76 37.15 -5.25
CA LEU A 72 33.03 36.88 -4.00
C LEU A 72 32.96 38.09 -3.06
N GLU A 73 33.87 39.05 -3.18
CA GLU A 73 33.84 40.30 -2.40
C GLU A 73 32.67 41.22 -2.79
N GLY A 74 32.06 40.98 -3.96
CA GLY A 74 30.84 41.67 -4.40
C GLY A 74 29.56 41.18 -3.73
N LEU A 75 29.59 40.04 -3.01
CA LEU A 75 28.43 39.50 -2.30
C LEU A 75 28.29 40.14 -0.92
N LYS A 76 27.03 40.37 -0.50
CA LYS A 76 26.74 40.95 0.82
C LYS A 76 27.01 39.93 1.92
N ARG A 77 27.63 40.35 3.02
CA ARG A 77 27.77 39.55 4.24
C ARG A 77 26.43 39.47 4.98
N ASN A 78 26.08 38.30 5.50
CA ASN A 78 24.90 38.06 6.31
C ASN A 78 25.18 38.37 7.78
N VAL A 79 25.20 39.67 8.10
CA VAL A 79 25.51 40.17 9.45
C VAL A 79 24.48 39.68 10.49
N THR A 80 23.23 39.45 10.09
CA THR A 80 22.19 38.92 10.97
C THR A 80 22.52 37.51 11.44
N LEU A 81 22.94 36.62 10.52
CA LEU A 81 23.34 35.26 10.84
C LEU A 81 24.60 35.24 11.73
N GLN A 82 25.58 36.10 11.43
CA GLN A 82 26.76 36.27 12.28
C GLN A 82 26.39 36.68 13.71
N ASN A 83 25.47 37.64 13.88
CA ASN A 83 25.01 38.07 15.19
C ASN A 83 24.27 36.97 15.98
N ILE A 84 23.56 36.07 15.28
CA ILE A 84 22.88 34.93 15.92
C ILE A 84 23.92 33.90 16.39
N ILE A 85 24.93 33.62 15.58
CA ILE A 85 26.04 32.71 15.94
C ILE A 85 26.82 33.25 17.12
N ASP A 86 27.13 34.54 17.14
CA ASP A 86 27.82 35.19 18.27
C ASP A 86 27.00 35.09 19.57
N ARG A 87 25.66 35.20 19.50
CA ARG A 87 24.76 35.02 20.65
C ARG A 87 24.67 33.56 21.09
N PHE A 88 24.61 32.63 20.13
CA PHE A 88 24.61 31.20 20.40
C PHE A 88 25.91 30.80 21.12
N GLN A 89 27.07 31.19 20.59
CA GLN A 89 28.38 30.93 21.20
C GLN A 89 28.50 31.55 22.61
N LYS A 90 27.99 32.78 22.82
CA LYS A 90 27.96 33.40 24.16
C LYS A 90 27.06 32.65 25.15
N ALA A 91 25.92 32.12 24.68
CA ALA A 91 25.03 31.31 25.50
C ALA A 91 25.65 29.94 25.84
N SER A 92 26.40 29.34 24.90
CA SER A 92 27.09 28.06 25.10
C SER A 92 28.28 28.14 26.06
N VAL A 93 28.96 29.30 26.14
CA VAL A 93 30.13 29.53 27.01
C VAL A 93 29.73 29.98 28.44
N SER A 94 28.46 30.32 28.66
CA SER A 94 27.93 30.73 29.97
C SER A 94 27.58 29.51 30.84
N GLY A 95 28.59 28.89 31.46
CA GLY A 95 28.41 27.86 32.48
C GLY A 95 27.77 28.40 33.78
N PRO A 96 27.15 27.54 34.60
CA PRO A 96 26.30 27.93 35.72
C PRO A 96 27.13 28.39 36.93
N ASN A 97 27.44 29.67 37.04
CA ASN A 97 27.86 30.31 38.30
C ASN A 97 27.57 31.83 38.29
N SER A 98 26.30 32.18 38.57
CA SER A 98 25.72 33.34 39.28
C SER A 98 26.10 34.82 38.96
N PRO A 99 25.28 35.84 39.35
CA PRO A 99 23.92 35.79 39.89
C PRO A 99 22.86 36.57 39.07
N SER A 100 21.62 36.24 39.39
CA SER A 100 20.34 36.85 39.04
C SER A 100 20.30 38.38 38.90
N GLU A 101 19.71 38.87 37.81
CA GLU A 101 18.95 40.12 37.85
C GLU A 101 17.47 39.90 37.54
N SER A 102 16.68 40.64 38.31
CA SER A 102 15.30 40.39 38.67
C SER A 102 14.31 40.93 37.63
N ARG A 103 13.17 40.24 37.55
CA ARG A 103 11.88 40.63 36.95
C ARG A 103 11.65 42.15 36.87
N ARG A 104 11.15 42.60 35.72
CA ARG A 104 9.91 43.42 35.67
C ARG A 104 9.06 43.06 34.44
N PRO A 105 7.76 42.76 34.61
CA PRO A 105 6.82 42.67 33.50
C PRO A 105 6.41 44.09 33.07
N ARG A 106 6.22 44.32 31.76
CA ARG A 106 5.55 45.54 31.27
C ARG A 106 4.07 45.25 30.94
N PRO A 107 3.14 46.13 31.36
CA PRO A 107 1.71 45.94 31.22
C PRO A 107 1.16 46.45 29.88
N TYR A 108 -0.02 45.95 29.56
CA TYR A 108 -0.95 46.42 28.54
C TYR A 108 -1.58 47.76 28.98
N SER A 109 -1.67 48.76 28.09
CA SER A 109 -2.89 49.57 27.87
C SER A 109 -2.67 50.63 26.78
N ALA A 110 -3.69 50.78 25.94
CA ALA A 110 -3.98 51.90 25.06
C ALA A 110 -4.14 53.22 25.82
N THR A 111 -3.85 54.38 25.18
CA THR A 111 -4.84 55.36 24.65
C THR A 111 -4.18 56.64 24.07
N VAL A 112 -4.58 57.01 22.84
CA VAL A 112 -5.19 58.30 22.40
C VAL A 112 -4.35 59.60 22.24
N THR A 113 -4.52 60.19 21.04
CA THR A 113 -4.47 61.61 20.59
C THR A 113 -3.15 62.40 20.44
N GLY A 114 -2.94 62.92 19.22
CA GLY A 114 -3.12 64.37 18.99
C GLY A 114 -1.92 65.21 18.49
N ILE A 115 -1.95 65.54 17.19
CA ILE A 115 -1.70 66.89 16.60
C ILE A 115 -0.24 67.44 16.47
N MET A 116 0.16 67.53 15.19
CA MET A 116 0.87 68.60 14.45
C MET A 116 2.35 69.01 14.73
N SER A 117 3.05 69.10 13.59
CA SER A 117 4.16 70.00 13.22
C SER A 117 5.43 69.99 14.09
N ALA A 118 6.39 69.15 13.69
CA ALA A 118 7.81 69.39 13.91
C ALA A 118 8.50 69.32 12.54
N GLU A 119 9.38 70.29 12.28
CA GLU A 119 10.25 70.43 11.11
C GLU A 119 10.75 69.06 10.59
N GLN A 120 10.72 68.82 9.27
CA GLN A 120 11.26 67.59 8.65
C GLN A 120 12.77 67.50 8.87
N ARG A 121 13.20 67.06 10.06
CA ARG A 121 14.60 66.82 10.39
C ARG A 121 15.02 65.50 9.78
N VAL A 122 15.85 65.57 8.73
CA VAL A 122 16.35 64.40 8.01
C VAL A 122 17.39 63.70 8.87
N ALA A 123 17.17 62.43 9.23
CA ALA A 123 18.11 61.67 10.05
C ALA A 123 19.27 61.11 9.21
N CYS A 124 20.44 60.98 9.83
CA CYS A 124 21.60 60.31 9.25
C CYS A 124 21.34 58.80 9.15
N GLN A 125 21.39 58.26 7.95
CA GLN A 125 21.13 56.83 7.68
C GLN A 125 22.36 55.94 7.93
N PHE A 126 23.48 56.54 8.33
CA PHE A 126 24.78 55.87 8.53
C PHE A 126 25.25 55.92 10.00
N CYS A 127 24.38 56.29 10.94
CA CYS A 127 24.71 56.30 12.37
C CYS A 127 24.30 54.99 13.04
N GLU A 128 25.20 54.37 13.79
CA GLU A 128 24.94 53.17 14.61
C GLU A 128 24.33 53.50 16.00
N GLN A 129 24.04 54.78 16.27
CA GLN A 129 23.46 55.24 17.55
C GLN A 129 21.95 55.42 17.43
N GLU A 130 21.17 54.96 18.41
CA GLU A 130 19.73 55.24 18.53
C GLU A 130 19.46 56.32 19.60
N PRO A 131 18.78 57.44 19.27
CA PRO A 131 18.34 57.83 17.92
C PRO A 131 19.49 58.36 17.03
N PRO A 132 19.42 58.16 15.71
CA PRO A 132 20.44 58.64 14.77
C PRO A 132 20.56 60.17 14.78
N ARG A 133 21.77 60.68 14.56
CA ARG A 133 22.04 62.12 14.52
C ARG A 133 21.38 62.77 13.30
N GLU A 134 21.08 64.06 13.39
CA GLU A 134 20.55 64.84 12.29
C GLU A 134 21.56 64.93 11.12
N ALA A 135 21.07 64.75 9.89
CA ALA A 135 21.86 64.85 8.69
C ALA A 135 22.16 66.32 8.38
N VAL A 136 23.39 66.61 7.94
CA VAL A 136 23.83 67.95 7.56
C VAL A 136 23.98 68.11 6.05
N LYS A 137 24.19 67.00 5.33
CA LYS A 137 24.25 66.97 3.86
C LYS A 137 23.69 65.66 3.33
N THR A 138 23.05 65.74 2.16
CA THR A 138 22.70 64.57 1.35
C THR A 138 23.67 64.50 0.18
N CYS A 139 24.31 63.33 -0.01
CA CYS A 139 25.13 63.07 -1.18
C CYS A 139 24.23 62.53 -2.29
N VAL A 140 24.05 63.29 -3.36
CA VAL A 140 23.21 62.87 -4.50
C VAL A 140 23.82 61.67 -5.20
N THR A 141 25.14 61.54 -5.20
CA THR A 141 25.86 60.41 -5.82
C THR A 141 25.70 59.12 -5.02
N CYS A 142 25.52 59.20 -3.70
CA CYS A 142 25.35 58.04 -2.83
C CYS A 142 23.90 57.82 -2.40
N GLU A 143 22.99 58.74 -2.72
CA GLU A 143 21.57 58.76 -2.31
C GLU A 143 21.35 58.62 -0.79
N VAL A 144 22.33 59.09 0.00
CA VAL A 144 22.34 58.95 1.46
C VAL A 144 22.54 60.29 2.15
N SER A 145 21.78 60.49 3.22
CA SER A 145 21.87 61.65 4.12
C SER A 145 22.81 61.34 5.28
N TYR A 146 23.84 62.18 5.46
CA TYR A 146 24.90 61.98 6.44
C TYR A 146 24.90 63.10 7.48
N CYS A 147 25.08 62.73 8.76
CA CYS A 147 25.52 63.69 9.77
C CYS A 147 26.97 64.09 9.51
N ASP A 148 27.41 65.20 10.09
CA ASP A 148 28.74 65.77 9.85
C ASP A 148 29.89 64.79 10.14
N ARG A 149 29.72 63.89 11.12
CA ARG A 149 30.70 62.85 11.45
C ARG A 149 30.76 61.75 10.38
N CYS A 150 29.61 61.21 9.98
CA CYS A 150 29.55 60.14 8.98
C CYS A 150 29.90 60.67 7.59
N LEU A 151 29.60 61.94 7.30
CA LEU A 151 30.00 62.59 6.05
C LEU A 151 31.52 62.66 5.95
N ARG A 152 32.22 63.11 6.99
CA ARG A 152 33.70 63.20 6.98
C ARG A 152 34.37 61.82 6.93
N ALA A 153 33.74 60.80 7.50
CA ALA A 153 34.24 59.43 7.46
C ALA A 153 34.09 58.78 6.07
N THR A 154 32.99 59.07 5.36
CA THR A 154 32.66 58.46 4.06
C THR A 154 33.10 59.30 2.86
N HIS A 155 33.19 60.62 3.02
CA HIS A 155 33.59 61.60 2.03
C HIS A 155 34.74 62.49 2.55
N PRO A 156 35.93 61.91 2.80
CA PRO A 156 37.11 62.70 3.13
C PRO A 156 37.51 63.59 1.94
N ASN A 157 38.17 64.73 2.21
CA ASN A 157 38.59 65.73 1.21
C ASN A 157 39.77 65.24 0.33
N LYS A 158 39.65 64.03 -0.24
CA LYS A 158 40.61 63.35 -1.11
C LYS A 158 39.84 62.68 -2.26
N LYS A 159 40.43 62.66 -3.46
CA LYS A 159 39.87 61.91 -4.60
C LYS A 159 39.75 60.42 -4.23
N PRO A 160 38.70 59.71 -4.66
CA PRO A 160 37.70 60.10 -5.67
C PRO A 160 36.51 60.89 -5.13
N PHE A 161 36.31 60.97 -3.82
CA PHE A 161 35.05 61.46 -3.21
C PHE A 161 34.82 62.97 -3.34
N THR A 162 35.81 63.74 -3.81
CA THR A 162 35.66 65.16 -4.14
C THR A 162 34.73 65.41 -5.34
N SER A 163 34.42 64.39 -6.16
CA SER A 163 33.47 64.51 -7.29
C SER A 163 32.01 64.26 -6.89
N HIS A 164 31.75 63.87 -5.64
CA HIS A 164 30.40 63.61 -5.16
C HIS A 164 29.69 64.92 -4.84
N ARG A 165 28.44 65.08 -5.30
CA ARG A 165 27.66 66.32 -5.14
C ARG A 165 26.88 66.29 -3.82
N LEU A 166 27.23 67.19 -2.90
CA LEU A 166 26.57 67.36 -1.59
C LEU A 166 25.59 68.54 -1.60
N LEU A 167 24.35 68.30 -1.17
CA LEU A 167 23.28 69.30 -1.03
C LEU A 167 22.81 69.40 0.43
N GLU A 168 21.95 70.38 0.73
CA GLU A 168 21.25 70.42 2.02
C GLU A 168 20.42 69.15 2.26
N PRO A 169 20.16 68.74 3.52
CA PRO A 169 19.44 67.52 3.84
C PRO A 169 18.04 67.53 3.24
N VAL A 170 17.76 66.63 2.31
CA VAL A 170 16.42 66.46 1.75
C VAL A 170 15.87 65.12 2.22
N ALA A 171 14.65 65.12 2.77
CA ALA A 171 14.00 63.91 3.30
C ALA A 171 13.68 62.89 2.18
N ASP A 172 13.52 63.39 0.96
CA ASP A 172 13.34 62.61 -0.26
C ASP A 172 14.50 62.91 -1.22
N ALA A 173 15.45 61.99 -1.33
CA ALA A 173 16.46 61.98 -2.38
C ALA A 173 15.90 61.56 -3.75
N HIS A 174 14.57 61.61 -3.94
CA HIS A 174 13.93 61.54 -5.26
C HIS A 174 14.18 62.87 -6.00
N LEU A 175 15.39 62.93 -6.54
CA LEU A 175 15.90 63.74 -7.63
C LEU A 175 14.91 64.73 -8.27
N ARG A 176 15.34 65.99 -8.26
CA ARG A 176 15.16 66.99 -9.33
C ARG A 176 14.55 66.39 -10.59
N GLY A 177 13.39 66.91 -11.00
CA GLY A 177 12.56 66.38 -12.06
C GLY A 177 13.33 65.78 -13.24
N LEU A 178 13.29 64.45 -13.32
CA LEU A 178 13.21 63.64 -14.54
C LEU A 178 13.78 64.34 -15.80
N ALA A 179 15.09 64.60 -15.86
CA ALA A 179 15.77 65.13 -17.05
C ALA A 179 16.48 64.00 -17.82
N CYS A 180 16.55 64.05 -19.16
CA CYS A 180 17.26 62.99 -19.93
C CYS A 180 18.74 63.01 -19.53
N LEU A 181 19.31 61.85 -19.28
CA LEU A 181 20.73 61.69 -18.94
C LEU A 181 21.66 62.26 -20.02
N GLU A 182 21.17 62.38 -21.26
CA GLU A 182 21.91 62.94 -22.41
C GLU A 182 21.56 64.41 -22.70
N HIS A 183 20.41 64.90 -22.23
CA HIS A 183 19.91 66.23 -22.54
C HIS A 183 19.43 66.88 -21.24
N GLU A 184 20.35 67.55 -20.55
CA GLU A 184 20.15 68.07 -19.19
C GLU A 184 18.97 69.06 -19.04
N ASN A 185 18.56 69.70 -20.14
CA ASN A 185 17.45 70.67 -20.16
C ASN A 185 16.11 70.06 -20.60
N GLU A 186 16.09 68.80 -21.03
CA GLU A 186 14.88 68.13 -21.53
C GLU A 186 14.33 67.16 -20.50
N LYS A 187 13.01 67.18 -20.30
CA LYS A 187 12.34 66.24 -19.41
C LYS A 187 12.21 64.87 -20.07
N VAL A 188 12.49 63.79 -19.32
CA VAL A 188 12.15 62.44 -19.79
C VAL A 188 10.63 62.31 -19.87
N ASN A 189 10.15 61.90 -21.03
CA ASN A 189 8.73 61.79 -21.35
C ASN A 189 8.41 60.50 -22.11
N MET A 190 9.41 59.66 -22.37
CA MET A 190 9.28 58.42 -23.10
C MET A 190 10.15 57.31 -22.50
N TYR A 191 9.79 56.05 -22.76
CA TYR A 191 10.51 54.87 -22.28
C TYR A 191 11.05 54.07 -23.46
N CYS A 192 12.35 53.86 -23.54
CA CYS A 192 12.95 52.97 -24.52
C CYS A 192 12.82 51.51 -24.07
N VAL A 193 12.08 50.69 -24.82
CA VAL A 193 11.87 49.27 -24.48
C VAL A 193 13.15 48.45 -24.74
N VAL A 194 13.97 48.87 -25.70
CA VAL A 194 15.18 48.15 -26.10
C VAL A 194 16.30 48.29 -25.07
N ASP A 195 16.49 49.49 -24.51
CA ASP A 195 17.55 49.77 -23.54
C ASP A 195 17.07 49.82 -22.08
N ASP A 196 15.77 49.58 -21.86
CA ASP A 196 15.10 49.59 -20.56
C ASP A 196 15.27 50.92 -19.77
N GLN A 197 15.24 52.06 -20.48
CA GLN A 197 15.60 53.37 -19.93
C GLN A 197 14.59 54.49 -20.21
N LEU A 198 14.51 55.46 -19.29
CA LEU A 198 13.76 56.70 -19.44
C LEU A 198 14.51 57.68 -20.35
N ILE A 199 13.84 58.17 -21.39
CA ILE A 199 14.42 59.06 -22.40
C ILE A 199 13.52 60.29 -22.66
N CYS A 200 14.08 61.35 -23.23
CA CYS A 200 13.30 62.51 -23.72
C CYS A 200 13.02 62.45 -25.22
N ALA A 201 12.25 63.41 -25.74
CA ALA A 201 11.95 63.51 -27.17
C ALA A 201 13.20 63.67 -28.05
N LEU A 202 14.22 64.43 -27.60
CA LEU A 202 15.47 64.60 -28.34
C LEU A 202 16.27 63.29 -28.43
N CYS A 203 16.25 62.49 -27.35
CA CYS A 203 16.87 61.17 -27.27
C CYS A 203 16.32 60.22 -28.39
N LYS A 204 15.06 60.42 -28.86
CA LYS A 204 14.44 59.71 -30.00
C LYS A 204 14.57 60.42 -31.36
N LEU A 205 14.50 61.75 -31.41
CA LEU A 205 14.49 62.49 -32.68
C LEU A 205 15.88 62.60 -33.31
N VAL A 206 16.91 62.86 -32.50
CA VAL A 206 18.28 63.16 -32.97
C VAL A 206 19.33 62.37 -32.18
N GLY A 207 18.96 61.80 -31.02
CA GLY A 207 19.84 61.04 -30.14
C GLY A 207 20.00 59.57 -30.51
N ARG A 208 20.64 58.82 -29.61
CA ARG A 208 21.07 57.43 -29.82
C ARG A 208 19.92 56.42 -29.91
N HIS A 209 18.70 56.79 -29.53
CA HIS A 209 17.53 55.90 -29.50
C HIS A 209 16.61 56.08 -30.73
N ARG A 210 17.13 56.67 -31.82
CA ARG A 210 16.35 56.98 -33.04
C ARG A 210 15.66 55.77 -33.65
N GLU A 211 16.34 54.63 -33.70
CA GLU A 211 15.80 53.39 -34.27
C GLU A 211 15.21 52.44 -33.22
N HIS A 212 15.27 52.79 -31.94
CA HIS A 212 14.78 51.92 -30.87
C HIS A 212 13.26 52.05 -30.68
N GLN A 213 12.63 50.96 -30.23
CA GLN A 213 11.21 50.97 -29.91
C GLN A 213 10.99 51.74 -28.59
N VAL A 214 10.11 52.73 -28.65
CA VAL A 214 9.82 53.64 -27.54
C VAL A 214 8.33 53.61 -27.25
N THR A 215 7.97 53.60 -25.98
CA THR A 215 6.58 53.65 -25.50
C THR A 215 6.37 54.86 -24.60
N SER A 216 5.11 55.26 -24.41
CA SER A 216 4.78 56.31 -23.45
C SER A 216 5.12 55.86 -22.01
N LEU A 217 5.45 56.82 -21.14
CA LEU A 217 5.69 56.54 -19.73
C LEU A 217 4.43 56.02 -19.03
N SER A 218 3.26 56.55 -19.38
CA SER A 218 1.99 56.12 -18.79
C SER A 218 1.71 54.65 -19.09
N ASP A 219 1.83 54.25 -20.36
CA ASP A 219 1.55 52.86 -20.75
C ASP A 219 2.52 51.87 -20.10
N ARG A 220 3.80 52.24 -19.97
CA ARG A 220 4.81 51.39 -19.31
C ARG A 220 4.60 51.37 -17.79
N PHE A 221 4.25 52.50 -17.18
CA PHE A 221 3.94 52.60 -15.76
C PHE A 221 2.73 51.74 -15.41
N ASP A 222 1.62 51.88 -16.15
CA ASP A 222 0.39 51.14 -15.89
C ASP A 222 0.62 49.63 -16.04
N LYS A 223 1.36 49.19 -17.09
CA LYS A 223 1.72 47.78 -17.28
C LYS A 223 2.62 47.24 -16.16
N LEU A 224 3.65 47.98 -15.75
CA LEU A 224 4.56 47.53 -14.69
C LEU A 224 3.87 47.51 -13.32
N LYS A 225 3.06 48.53 -13.03
CA LYS A 225 2.24 48.61 -11.82
C LYS A 225 1.24 47.46 -11.75
N GLN A 226 0.51 47.19 -12.83
CA GLN A 226 -0.43 46.07 -12.90
C GLN A 226 0.30 44.73 -12.73
N THR A 227 1.48 44.56 -13.35
CA THR A 227 2.29 43.36 -13.17
C THR A 227 2.73 43.17 -11.71
N LEU A 228 3.14 44.26 -11.05
CA LEU A 228 3.54 44.23 -9.65
C LEU A 228 2.35 43.93 -8.71
N GLU A 229 1.19 44.54 -8.97
CA GLU A 229 -0.05 44.27 -8.22
C GLU A 229 -0.50 42.81 -8.38
N ASN A 230 -0.42 42.25 -9.60
CA ASN A 230 -0.72 40.84 -9.86
C ASN A 230 0.28 39.91 -9.16
N ASN A 231 1.58 40.23 -9.19
CA ASN A 231 2.60 39.42 -8.49
C ASN A 231 2.43 39.49 -6.97
N LEU A 232 2.10 40.66 -6.44
CA LEU A 232 1.86 40.86 -5.01
C LEU A 232 0.63 40.08 -4.54
N THR A 233 -0.48 40.15 -5.27
CA THR A 233 -1.71 39.39 -4.95
C THR A 233 -1.46 37.88 -5.02
N ASN A 234 -0.72 37.40 -6.02
CA ASN A 234 -0.29 35.99 -6.11
C ASN A 234 0.60 35.57 -4.92
N LEU A 235 1.51 36.44 -4.48
CA LEU A 235 2.38 36.16 -3.33
C LEU A 235 1.57 36.09 -2.03
N VAL A 236 0.66 37.04 -1.80
CA VAL A 236 -0.25 37.03 -0.64
C VAL A 236 -1.09 35.76 -0.62
N LYS A 237 -1.64 35.35 -1.77
CA LYS A 237 -2.39 34.10 -1.89
C LYS A 237 -1.53 32.89 -1.53
N ARG A 238 -0.31 32.78 -2.07
CA ARG A 238 0.62 31.70 -1.71
C ARG A 238 1.00 31.70 -0.23
N ASN A 239 1.17 32.88 0.37
CA ASN A 239 1.46 32.97 1.80
C ASN A 239 0.30 32.44 2.65
N SER A 240 -0.94 32.76 2.28
CA SER A 240 -2.12 32.20 2.96
C SER A 240 -2.28 30.68 2.77
N GLU A 241 -1.87 30.15 1.61
CA GLU A 241 -1.84 28.70 1.36
C GLU A 241 -0.80 28.01 2.25
N LEU A 242 0.40 28.60 2.40
CA LEU A 242 1.44 28.10 3.30
C LEU A 242 1.04 28.16 4.76
N GLU A 243 0.39 29.24 5.21
CA GLU A 243 -0.16 29.35 6.57
C GLU A 243 -1.20 28.25 6.84
N ASN A 244 -2.07 27.96 5.88
CA ASN A 244 -3.03 26.86 5.98
C ASN A 244 -2.36 25.48 6.00
N GLN A 245 -1.30 25.28 5.21
CA GLN A 245 -0.52 24.03 5.24
C GLN A 245 0.20 23.85 6.58
N MET A 246 0.80 24.92 7.12
CA MET A 246 1.44 24.92 8.43
C MET A 246 0.44 24.60 9.55
N ALA A 247 -0.76 25.19 9.51
CA ALA A 247 -1.82 24.87 10.48
C ALA A 247 -2.21 23.38 10.43
N LYS A 248 -2.34 22.80 9.23
CA LYS A 248 -2.59 21.36 9.05
C LYS A 248 -1.46 20.50 9.60
N LEU A 249 -0.21 20.88 9.37
CA LEU A 249 0.95 20.14 9.90
C LEU A 249 0.97 20.17 11.43
N ILE A 250 0.70 21.33 12.05
CA ILE A 250 0.58 21.47 13.51
C ILE A 250 -0.54 20.56 14.04
N GLN A 251 -1.70 20.53 13.38
CA GLN A 251 -2.80 19.67 13.76
C GLN A 251 -2.42 18.18 13.67
N ILE A 252 -1.72 17.77 12.61
CA ILE A 252 -1.24 16.39 12.46
C ILE A 252 -0.25 16.05 13.59
N CYS A 253 0.68 16.94 13.91
CA CYS A 253 1.61 16.74 15.03
C CYS A 253 0.87 16.54 16.36
N GLN A 254 -0.11 17.39 16.67
CA GLN A 254 -0.93 17.24 17.88
C GLN A 254 -1.71 15.93 17.90
N GLN A 255 -2.26 15.52 16.74
CA GLN A 255 -2.97 14.24 16.63
C GLN A 255 -2.04 13.04 16.86
N VAL A 256 -0.82 13.10 16.35
CA VAL A 256 0.20 12.05 16.59
C VAL A 256 0.53 11.98 18.08
N GLU A 257 0.76 13.10 18.75
CA GLU A 257 1.03 13.12 20.20
C GLU A 257 -0.11 12.50 21.01
N VAL A 258 -1.36 12.89 20.75
CA VAL A 258 -2.53 12.34 21.44
C VAL A 258 -2.71 10.85 21.15
N ASN A 259 -2.55 10.42 19.90
CA ASN A 259 -2.66 9.02 19.53
C ASN A 259 -1.57 8.17 20.20
N THR A 260 -0.32 8.64 20.21
CA THR A 260 0.78 7.96 20.88
C THR A 260 0.52 7.83 22.38
N ALA A 261 0.10 8.91 23.06
CA ALA A 261 -0.22 8.85 24.48
C ALA A 261 -1.39 7.88 24.78
N MET A 262 -2.41 7.84 23.92
CA MET A 262 -3.51 6.89 24.04
C MET A 262 -3.05 5.43 23.87
N HIS A 263 -2.16 5.15 22.91
CA HIS A 263 -1.61 3.81 22.71
C HIS A 263 -0.67 3.38 23.83
N GLU A 264 0.13 4.30 24.38
CA GLU A 264 0.95 4.04 25.58
C GLU A 264 0.08 3.69 26.79
N ALA A 265 -1.01 4.44 27.02
CA ALA A 265 -1.94 4.14 28.12
C ALA A 265 -2.60 2.76 27.95
N LYS A 266 -3.03 2.42 26.73
CA LYS A 266 -3.61 1.10 26.43
C LYS A 266 -2.61 -0.04 26.61
N LEU A 267 -1.34 0.16 26.22
CA LEU A 267 -0.29 -0.83 26.44
C LEU A 267 -0.11 -1.14 27.93
N VAL A 268 -0.09 -0.09 28.77
CA VAL A 268 0.02 -0.25 30.22
C VAL A 268 -1.17 -1.04 30.77
N GLU A 269 -2.39 -0.72 30.35
CA GLU A 269 -3.62 -1.41 30.78
C GLU A 269 -3.59 -2.92 30.44
N GLU A 270 -3.27 -3.27 29.19
CA GLU A 270 -3.23 -4.68 28.73
C GLU A 270 -2.09 -5.46 29.43
N CYS A 271 -0.93 -4.84 29.65
CA CYS A 271 0.16 -5.45 30.41
C CYS A 271 -0.21 -5.70 31.88
N ASP A 272 -0.89 -4.75 32.52
CA ASP A 272 -1.34 -4.89 33.91
C ASP A 272 -2.37 -6.03 34.05
N GLU A 273 -3.27 -6.20 33.07
CA GLU A 273 -4.20 -7.32 33.04
C GLU A 273 -3.49 -8.68 32.94
N LEU A 274 -2.50 -8.81 32.05
CA LEU A 274 -1.68 -10.03 31.93
C LEU A 274 -0.93 -10.34 33.24
N VAL A 275 -0.35 -9.32 33.88
CA VAL A 275 0.33 -9.47 35.17
C VAL A 275 -0.64 -9.96 36.25
N GLU A 276 -1.86 -9.45 36.27
CA GLU A 276 -2.89 -9.87 37.23
C GLU A 276 -3.33 -11.32 37.01
N ILE A 277 -3.51 -11.75 35.75
CA ILE A 277 -3.80 -13.16 35.42
C ILE A 277 -2.67 -14.08 35.91
N ILE A 278 -1.40 -13.70 35.67
CA ILE A 278 -0.24 -14.49 36.14
C ILE A 278 -0.21 -14.54 37.67
N ARG A 279 -0.49 -13.42 38.36
CA ARG A 279 -0.55 -13.34 39.82
C ARG A 279 -1.64 -14.24 40.39
N GLN A 280 -2.83 -14.22 39.80
CA GLN A 280 -3.94 -15.12 40.17
C GLN A 280 -3.56 -16.58 39.95
N ARG A 281 -2.97 -16.91 38.80
CA ARG A 281 -2.59 -18.29 38.47
C ARG A 281 -1.52 -18.83 39.42
N LYS A 282 -0.53 -18.00 39.77
CA LYS A 282 0.46 -18.31 40.81
C LYS A 282 -0.20 -18.68 42.14
N GLN A 283 -1.20 -17.91 42.58
CA GLN A 283 -1.91 -18.17 43.83
C GLN A 283 -2.67 -19.50 43.79
N VAL A 284 -3.38 -19.79 42.68
CA VAL A 284 -4.09 -21.06 42.49
C VAL A 284 -3.14 -22.26 42.55
N ILE A 285 -2.00 -22.19 41.86
CA ILE A 285 -1.00 -23.26 41.86
C ILE A 285 -0.40 -23.43 43.27
N ALA A 286 -0.09 -22.33 43.95
CA ALA A 286 0.45 -22.37 45.31
C ALA A 286 -0.52 -23.03 46.31
N VAL A 287 -1.82 -22.77 46.20
CA VAL A 287 -2.85 -23.43 47.02
C VAL A 287 -2.87 -24.93 46.76
N LYS A 288 -2.87 -25.37 45.48
CA LYS A 288 -2.83 -26.79 45.12
C LYS A 288 -1.61 -27.52 45.69
N ILE A 289 -0.44 -26.87 45.65
CA ILE A 289 0.79 -27.43 46.25
C ILE A 289 0.63 -27.59 47.77
N LYS A 290 0.07 -26.57 48.46
CA LYS A 290 -0.19 -26.63 49.91
C LYS A 290 -1.19 -27.73 50.27
N GLU A 291 -2.31 -27.83 49.55
CA GLU A 291 -3.33 -28.86 49.77
C GLU A 291 -2.76 -30.27 49.58
N SER A 292 -2.01 -30.48 48.49
CA SER A 292 -1.35 -31.76 48.23
C SER A 292 -0.33 -32.12 49.32
N LYS A 293 0.47 -31.16 49.77
CA LYS A 293 1.37 -31.32 50.93
C LYS A 293 0.59 -31.77 52.17
N VAL A 294 -0.51 -31.09 52.51
CA VAL A 294 -1.33 -31.43 53.69
C VAL A 294 -1.91 -32.83 53.56
N MET A 295 -2.43 -33.20 52.38
CA MET A 295 -3.00 -34.52 52.13
C MET A 295 -1.93 -35.63 52.27
N LYS A 296 -0.75 -35.45 51.68
CA LYS A 296 0.36 -36.41 51.79
C LYS A 296 0.86 -36.54 53.23
N LEU A 297 1.06 -35.42 53.95
CA LEU A 297 1.42 -35.44 55.36
C LEU A 297 0.38 -36.19 56.21
N ARG A 298 -0.91 -36.03 55.91
CA ARG A 298 -1.99 -36.76 56.58
C ARG A 298 -1.91 -38.27 56.33
N LYS A 299 -1.63 -38.70 55.09
CA LYS A 299 -1.42 -40.12 54.76
C LYS A 299 -0.23 -40.72 55.49
N LEU A 300 0.91 -40.01 55.49
CA LEU A 300 2.12 -40.44 56.21
C LEU A 300 1.86 -40.52 57.72
N ALA A 301 1.18 -39.53 58.30
CA ALA A 301 0.80 -39.57 59.71
C ALA A 301 -0.10 -40.77 60.05
N GLN A 302 -1.02 -41.14 59.15
CA GLN A 302 -1.86 -42.33 59.31
C GLN A 302 -1.04 -43.63 59.24
N GLN A 303 -0.09 -43.73 58.31
CA GLN A 303 0.81 -44.89 58.23
C GLN A 303 1.66 -45.02 59.50
N ILE A 304 2.21 -43.91 60.01
CA ILE A 304 2.96 -43.88 61.27
C ILE A 304 2.08 -44.35 62.44
N ALA A 305 0.82 -43.88 62.51
CA ALA A 305 -0.12 -44.30 63.55
C ALA A 305 -0.42 -45.81 63.48
N ASN A 306 -0.62 -46.35 62.28
CA ASN A 306 -0.85 -47.79 62.07
C ASN A 306 0.37 -48.63 62.51
N CYS A 307 1.59 -48.20 62.15
CA CYS A 307 2.83 -48.84 62.60
C CYS A 307 2.98 -48.80 64.12
N ARG A 308 2.72 -47.66 64.76
CA ARG A 308 2.74 -47.54 66.22
C ARG A 308 1.76 -48.50 66.88
N GLN A 309 0.53 -48.59 66.38
CA GLN A 309 -0.48 -49.50 66.93
C GLN A 309 -0.08 -50.98 66.77
N CYS A 310 0.51 -51.35 65.64
CA CYS A 310 1.03 -52.70 65.42
C CYS A 310 2.16 -53.05 66.39
N LEU A 311 3.09 -52.11 66.62
CA LEU A 311 4.17 -52.25 67.60
C LEU A 311 3.62 -52.41 69.04
N GLU A 312 2.64 -51.60 69.44
CA GLU A 312 2.00 -51.70 70.76
C GLU A 312 1.33 -53.06 70.98
N ARG A 313 0.57 -53.57 69.98
CA ARG A 313 -0.07 -54.89 70.05
C ARG A 313 0.96 -56.02 70.15
N SER A 314 2.02 -55.93 69.35
CA SER A 314 3.12 -56.90 69.36
C SER A 314 3.86 -56.90 70.70
N SER A 315 4.16 -55.72 71.25
CA SER A 315 4.78 -55.56 72.57
C SER A 315 3.91 -56.14 73.69
N ALA A 316 2.59 -55.90 73.67
CA ALA A 316 1.68 -56.49 74.65
C ALA A 316 1.63 -58.02 74.58
N LEU A 317 1.65 -58.59 73.36
CA LEU A 317 1.67 -60.04 73.16
C LEU A 317 2.99 -60.67 73.64
N ILE A 318 4.13 -59.99 73.41
CA ILE A 318 5.45 -60.40 73.92
C ILE A 318 5.42 -60.43 75.45
N THR A 319 4.95 -59.35 76.09
CA THR A 319 4.84 -59.29 77.56
C THR A 319 3.94 -60.41 78.10
N GLN A 320 2.82 -60.71 77.42
CA GLN A 320 1.93 -61.80 77.82
C GLN A 320 2.59 -63.18 77.69
N ALA A 321 3.33 -63.42 76.60
CA ALA A 321 4.10 -64.65 76.40
C ALA A 321 5.20 -64.80 77.45
N GLU A 322 5.94 -63.74 77.75
CA GLU A 322 6.95 -63.73 78.81
C GLU A 322 6.37 -64.00 80.21
N GLN A 323 5.19 -63.46 80.51
CA GLN A 323 4.49 -63.71 81.77
C GLN A 323 4.05 -65.17 81.88
N SER A 324 3.45 -65.74 80.83
CA SER A 324 3.07 -67.16 80.81
C SER A 324 4.29 -68.08 80.96
N LEU A 325 5.44 -67.73 80.39
CA LEU A 325 6.69 -68.50 80.55
C LEU A 325 7.27 -68.47 81.98
N LYS A 326 6.86 -67.50 82.81
CA LYS A 326 7.28 -67.39 84.22
C LYS A 326 6.34 -68.14 85.19
N GLU A 327 5.23 -68.71 84.70
CA GLU A 327 4.27 -69.46 85.53
C GLU A 327 4.87 -70.82 85.93
N ASN A 328 4.86 -71.12 87.23
CA ASN A 328 5.47 -72.34 87.79
C ASN A 328 4.43 -73.45 88.04
N ASP A 329 3.14 -73.10 88.14
CA ASP A 329 2.05 -74.06 88.25
C ASP A 329 1.73 -74.68 86.88
N HIS A 330 1.94 -75.98 86.75
CA HIS A 330 1.83 -76.71 85.49
C HIS A 330 0.38 -76.73 84.94
N ALA A 331 -0.64 -76.74 85.82
CA ALA A 331 -2.03 -76.75 85.40
C ALA A 331 -2.48 -75.36 84.91
N ARG A 332 -2.06 -74.28 85.60
CA ARG A 332 -2.32 -72.89 85.14
C ARG A 332 -1.55 -72.54 83.86
N PHE A 333 -0.32 -73.03 83.76
CA PHE A 333 0.48 -72.88 82.55
C PHE A 333 -0.25 -73.52 81.36
N LEU A 334 -0.64 -74.79 81.44
CA LEU A 334 -1.31 -75.48 80.32
C LEU A 334 -2.66 -74.85 79.92
N GLN A 335 -3.42 -74.26 80.86
CA GLN A 335 -4.66 -73.55 80.56
C GLN A 335 -4.45 -72.25 79.75
N THR A 336 -3.33 -71.55 79.96
CA THR A 336 -3.07 -70.24 79.34
C THR A 336 -2.10 -70.32 78.16
N ALA A 337 -1.08 -71.17 78.25
CA ALA A 337 -0.01 -71.31 77.27
C ALA A 337 -0.51 -71.72 75.90
N ARG A 338 -1.54 -72.58 75.80
CA ARG A 338 -2.10 -72.97 74.49
C ARG A 338 -2.66 -71.77 73.72
N ASN A 339 -3.43 -70.91 74.37
CA ASN A 339 -4.03 -69.73 73.74
C ASN A 339 -2.95 -68.70 73.36
N VAL A 340 -1.99 -68.46 74.24
CA VAL A 340 -0.88 -67.53 73.97
C VAL A 340 0.02 -68.05 72.85
N ALA A 341 0.34 -69.35 72.82
CA ALA A 341 1.10 -69.98 71.76
C ALA A 341 0.39 -69.91 70.40
N GLU A 342 -0.93 -70.16 70.35
CA GLU A 342 -1.73 -69.98 69.13
C GLU A 342 -1.69 -68.52 68.66
N ARG A 343 -1.82 -67.54 69.56
CA ARG A 343 -1.76 -66.10 69.21
C ARG A 343 -0.38 -65.65 68.73
N VAL A 344 0.70 -66.15 69.34
CA VAL A 344 2.08 -65.87 68.90
C VAL A 344 2.36 -66.55 67.56
N ALA A 345 1.92 -67.80 67.36
CA ALA A 345 2.05 -68.50 66.08
C ALA A 345 1.28 -67.79 64.96
N MET A 346 0.07 -67.29 65.24
CA MET A 346 -0.72 -66.52 64.27
C MET A 346 -0.10 -65.16 63.94
N ALA A 347 0.45 -64.47 64.96
CA ALA A 347 1.14 -63.21 64.75
C ALA A 347 2.45 -63.38 63.94
N THR A 348 3.20 -64.46 64.18
CA THR A 348 4.46 -64.76 63.48
C THR A 348 4.28 -65.35 62.08
N ALA A 349 3.19 -66.09 61.84
CA ALA A 349 2.89 -66.67 60.54
C ALA A 349 2.36 -65.66 59.50
N SER A 350 1.79 -64.52 59.95
CA SER A 350 1.29 -63.48 59.06
C SER A 350 2.18 -62.23 59.09
N SER A 351 2.98 -62.05 58.05
CA SER A 351 3.87 -60.87 57.91
C SER A 351 3.09 -59.55 57.92
N GLN A 352 1.84 -59.54 57.43
CA GLN A 352 0.93 -58.38 57.46
C GLN A 352 0.46 -57.99 58.88
N VAL A 353 0.56 -58.90 59.86
CA VAL A 353 0.18 -58.63 61.25
C VAL A 353 1.31 -57.97 62.04
N LEU A 354 2.57 -58.21 61.65
CA LEU A 354 3.79 -57.69 62.29
C LEU A 354 4.37 -56.45 61.62
N ILE A 355 4.20 -56.31 60.29
CA ILE A 355 4.77 -55.19 59.52
C ILE A 355 3.67 -54.65 58.61
N PRO A 356 3.09 -53.46 58.91
CA PRO A 356 2.21 -52.78 57.98
C PRO A 356 2.95 -52.45 56.68
N ASP A 357 2.27 -52.56 55.55
CA ASP A 357 2.84 -52.19 54.25
C ASP A 357 3.04 -50.66 54.18
N VAL A 358 4.30 -50.21 54.29
CA VAL A 358 4.67 -48.79 54.28
C VAL A 358 5.17 -48.43 52.88
N ASN A 359 4.40 -47.60 52.18
CA ASN A 359 4.84 -47.08 50.88
C ASN A 359 5.86 -45.95 51.07
N LEU A 360 7.15 -46.27 50.88
CA LEU A 360 8.27 -45.33 51.02
C LEU A 360 8.48 -44.43 49.79
N ASN A 361 7.79 -44.72 48.67
CA ASN A 361 7.96 -44.01 47.39
C ASN A 361 7.01 -42.81 47.21
N GLU A 362 6.23 -42.41 48.23
CA GLU A 362 5.41 -41.19 48.18
C GLU A 362 6.25 -39.89 48.36
N ALA A 363 7.45 -39.84 47.81
CA ALA A 363 8.25 -38.60 47.76
C ALA A 363 7.56 -37.53 46.88
N PHE A 364 8.04 -36.28 46.96
CA PHE A 364 7.45 -35.12 46.28
C PHE A 364 7.66 -35.10 44.75
N ASP A 365 8.01 -36.22 44.13
CA ASP A 365 8.57 -36.31 42.77
C ASP A 365 7.58 -36.01 41.62
N ASN A 366 6.34 -35.62 41.93
CA ASN A 366 5.31 -35.34 40.93
C ASN A 366 5.05 -33.83 40.70
N PHE A 367 5.89 -32.93 41.23
CA PHE A 367 5.76 -31.49 40.98
C PHE A 367 6.80 -31.01 39.97
N ALA A 368 6.53 -31.24 38.68
CA ALA A 368 7.23 -30.56 37.60
C ALA A 368 6.48 -29.26 37.25
N LEU A 369 7.14 -28.11 37.42
CA LEU A 369 6.65 -26.82 36.93
C LEU A 369 7.37 -26.50 35.63
N ASP A 370 6.66 -26.60 34.51
CA ASP A 370 7.15 -26.14 33.22
C ASP A 370 6.25 -25.01 32.72
N PHE A 371 6.84 -23.84 32.51
CA PHE A 371 6.19 -22.64 31.97
C PHE A 371 6.87 -22.18 30.67
N SER A 372 7.64 -23.05 30.02
CA SER A 372 8.47 -22.69 28.86
C SER A 372 7.62 -22.25 27.68
N ARG A 373 6.46 -22.88 27.47
CA ARG A 373 5.50 -22.49 26.42
C ARG A 373 4.92 -21.11 26.68
N GLU A 374 4.44 -20.85 27.89
CA GLU A 374 3.85 -19.57 28.29
C GLU A 374 4.88 -18.43 28.23
N LYS A 375 6.12 -18.70 28.66
CA LYS A 375 7.23 -17.73 28.53
C LYS A 375 7.47 -17.35 27.07
N LYS A 376 7.53 -18.35 26.17
CA LYS A 376 7.73 -18.08 24.73
C LYS A 376 6.59 -17.26 24.12
N ILE A 377 5.35 -17.46 24.58
CA ILE A 377 4.20 -16.65 24.14
C ILE A 377 4.33 -15.21 24.67
N LEU A 378 4.74 -15.01 25.93
CA LEU A 378 4.94 -13.68 26.53
C LEU A 378 6.13 -12.93 25.92
N GLU A 379 7.21 -13.63 25.55
CA GLU A 379 8.36 -13.05 24.84
C GLU A 379 8.00 -12.58 23.42
N GLY A 380 6.93 -13.12 22.83
CA GLY A 380 6.41 -12.73 21.52
C GLY A 380 5.39 -11.58 21.55
N LEU A 381 5.18 -10.93 22.70
CA LEU A 381 4.31 -9.75 22.79
C LEU A 381 4.96 -8.58 22.04
N ASP A 382 4.28 -8.13 20.99
CA ASP A 382 4.71 -6.99 20.17
C ASP A 382 3.50 -6.10 19.85
N TYR A 383 3.73 -4.91 19.31
CA TYR A 383 2.65 -4.02 18.88
C TYR A 383 1.76 -4.75 17.87
N LEU A 384 0.44 -4.69 18.09
CA LEU A 384 -0.50 -5.24 17.11
C LEU A 384 -0.30 -4.47 15.80
N THR A 385 0.13 -5.19 14.78
CA THR A 385 0.26 -4.68 13.41
C THR A 385 -0.92 -5.14 12.59
N ALA A 386 -1.19 -4.45 11.48
CA ALA A 386 -2.11 -4.99 10.50
C ALA A 386 -1.66 -6.41 10.11
N PRO A 387 -2.57 -7.38 9.98
CA PRO A 387 -2.20 -8.77 9.75
C PRO A 387 -1.36 -8.92 8.48
N ASN A 388 -0.55 -9.97 8.39
CA ASN A 388 0.13 -10.28 7.14
C ASN A 388 -0.90 -10.43 6.00
N PRO A 389 -0.55 -9.99 4.77
CA PRO A 389 -1.41 -10.17 3.61
C PRO A 389 -1.85 -11.64 3.48
N PRO A 390 -3.17 -11.92 3.41
CA PRO A 390 -3.63 -13.27 3.18
C PRO A 390 -3.24 -13.70 1.76
N SER A 391 -2.96 -14.98 1.55
CA SER A 391 -2.65 -15.53 0.23
C SER A 391 -3.83 -16.35 -0.27
N ILE A 392 -4.43 -15.95 -1.38
CA ILE A 392 -5.43 -16.78 -2.08
C ILE A 392 -4.71 -18.01 -2.65
N ARG A 393 -5.32 -19.19 -2.48
CA ARG A 393 -4.81 -20.48 -2.94
C ARG A 393 -5.64 -20.92 -4.13
N ASP A 394 -5.22 -20.51 -5.33
CA ASP A 394 -5.95 -20.76 -6.57
C ASP A 394 -6.21 -22.26 -6.78
N GLU A 395 -5.28 -23.11 -6.37
CA GLU A 395 -5.39 -24.58 -6.46
C GLU A 395 -6.44 -25.21 -5.53
N LEU A 396 -6.88 -24.47 -4.50
CA LEU A 396 -7.97 -24.90 -3.61
C LEU A 396 -9.31 -24.25 -3.99
N CYS A 397 -9.29 -23.22 -4.85
CA CYS A 397 -10.49 -22.55 -5.29
C CYS A 397 -11.31 -23.46 -6.21
N THR A 398 -12.63 -23.38 -6.09
CA THR A 398 -13.55 -24.18 -6.93
C THR A 398 -14.53 -23.26 -7.64
N ALA A 399 -14.82 -23.57 -8.91
CA ALA A 399 -15.76 -22.81 -9.72
C ALA A 399 -16.89 -23.69 -10.25
N SER A 400 -18.11 -23.17 -10.16
CA SER A 400 -19.31 -23.61 -10.87
C SER A 400 -19.61 -22.61 -11.99
N HIS A 401 -20.72 -22.79 -12.68
CA HIS A 401 -21.26 -21.84 -13.64
C HIS A 401 -21.72 -20.52 -12.98
N ASP A 402 -22.26 -20.57 -11.77
CA ASP A 402 -22.85 -19.42 -11.08
C ASP A 402 -22.22 -19.13 -9.70
N THR A 403 -21.22 -19.92 -9.30
CA THR A 403 -20.55 -19.78 -8.00
C THR A 403 -19.04 -19.94 -8.12
N ILE A 404 -18.32 -19.23 -7.25
CA ILE A 404 -16.87 -19.41 -7.04
C ILE A 404 -16.62 -19.48 -5.54
N THR A 405 -15.97 -20.56 -5.09
CA THR A 405 -15.45 -20.67 -3.72
C THR A 405 -13.99 -20.29 -3.71
N VAL A 406 -13.69 -19.18 -3.04
CA VAL A 406 -12.32 -18.67 -2.88
C VAL A 406 -11.77 -19.21 -1.57
N HIS A 407 -10.56 -19.77 -1.60
CA HIS A 407 -9.84 -20.25 -0.43
C HIS A 407 -8.56 -19.43 -0.25
N TRP A 408 -8.22 -19.09 0.99
CA TRP A 408 -6.98 -18.37 1.30
C TRP A 408 -6.32 -18.91 2.57
N THR A 409 -5.08 -18.49 2.82
CA THR A 409 -4.31 -18.81 4.02
C THR A 409 -3.70 -17.55 4.61
N SER A 410 -3.61 -17.48 5.93
CA SER A 410 -2.92 -16.41 6.65
C SER A 410 -1.86 -17.02 7.55
N GLU A 411 -0.66 -16.44 7.57
CA GLU A 411 0.45 -16.93 8.39
C GLU A 411 0.19 -16.76 9.89
N ASP A 412 -0.56 -15.73 10.27
CA ASP A 412 -0.95 -15.45 11.66
C ASP A 412 -2.47 -15.34 11.78
N GLU A 413 -3.16 -16.48 11.82
CA GLU A 413 -4.62 -16.55 12.04
C GLU A 413 -5.07 -15.90 13.35
N PHE A 414 -4.21 -15.88 14.36
CA PHE A 414 -4.55 -15.33 15.68
C PHE A 414 -4.60 -13.80 15.66
N SER A 415 -3.84 -13.15 14.77
CA SER A 415 -3.88 -11.71 14.58
C SER A 415 -5.10 -11.21 13.80
N VAL A 416 -5.80 -12.07 13.05
CA VAL A 416 -6.90 -11.67 12.16
C VAL A 416 -8.24 -11.71 12.89
N THR A 417 -8.92 -10.57 12.94
CA THR A 417 -10.27 -10.48 13.53
C THR A 417 -11.34 -10.86 12.52
N SER A 418 -11.21 -10.45 11.26
CA SER A 418 -12.13 -10.81 10.17
C SER A 418 -11.46 -10.64 8.81
N TYR A 419 -12.05 -11.29 7.81
CA TYR A 419 -11.73 -11.08 6.41
C TYR A 419 -12.86 -10.32 5.70
N GLU A 420 -12.49 -9.61 4.66
CA GLU A 420 -13.40 -8.97 3.70
C GLU A 420 -13.01 -9.44 2.30
N LEU A 421 -13.94 -10.07 1.59
CA LEU A 421 -13.74 -10.50 0.20
C LEU A 421 -14.30 -9.43 -0.73
N GLN A 422 -13.50 -8.98 -1.69
CA GLN A 422 -13.90 -8.02 -2.71
C GLN A 422 -13.76 -8.68 -4.08
N TYR A 423 -14.73 -8.49 -4.97
CA TYR A 423 -14.65 -9.03 -6.32
C TYR A 423 -15.32 -8.16 -7.38
N THR A 424 -14.84 -8.25 -8.62
CA THR A 424 -15.43 -7.57 -9.78
C THR A 424 -15.19 -8.36 -11.07
N ILE A 425 -15.93 -8.05 -12.13
CA ILE A 425 -15.77 -8.68 -13.44
C ILE A 425 -14.46 -8.19 -14.08
N TYR A 426 -13.66 -9.11 -14.60
CA TYR A 426 -12.44 -8.79 -15.33
C TYR A 426 -12.79 -8.25 -16.71
N THR A 427 -12.67 -6.94 -16.89
CA THR A 427 -12.61 -6.33 -18.22
C THR A 427 -11.14 -6.16 -18.57
N GLY A 428 -10.68 -6.57 -19.77
CA GLY A 428 -9.25 -6.56 -20.16
C GLY A 428 -8.54 -5.19 -20.05
N GLN A 429 -9.26 -4.11 -19.75
CA GLN A 429 -8.74 -2.78 -19.43
C GLN A 429 -8.26 -2.62 -17.98
N THR A 430 -8.54 -3.58 -17.09
CA THR A 430 -8.16 -3.54 -15.65
C THR A 430 -6.68 -3.82 -15.38
N ASN A 431 -5.87 -4.08 -16.42
CA ASN A 431 -4.42 -4.28 -16.29
C ASN A 431 -3.64 -3.03 -15.82
N PHE A 432 -4.28 -1.86 -15.68
CA PHE A 432 -3.68 -0.68 -15.03
C PHE A 432 -3.85 -0.62 -13.51
N ILE A 433 -4.53 -1.60 -12.90
CA ILE A 433 -4.73 -1.66 -11.44
C ILE A 433 -3.68 -2.57 -10.83
N SER A 434 -2.40 -2.18 -10.87
CA SER A 434 -1.38 -2.83 -10.04
C SER A 434 -0.32 -1.86 -9.52
N LYS A 435 0.01 -2.08 -8.25
CA LYS A 435 1.09 -1.55 -7.40
C LYS A 435 1.05 -0.13 -6.84
N TYR A 436 0.43 0.88 -7.46
CA TYR A 436 0.55 2.26 -6.95
C TYR A 436 -0.72 2.89 -6.36
N PHE A 437 -1.88 2.23 -6.46
CA PHE A 437 -3.16 2.89 -6.15
C PHE A 437 -3.73 2.66 -4.73
N LEU A 438 -3.11 1.82 -3.91
CA LEU A 438 -3.64 1.49 -2.57
C LEU A 438 -3.15 2.41 -1.44
N SER A 439 -2.28 3.40 -1.71
CA SER A 439 -1.78 4.32 -0.67
C SER A 439 -2.37 5.73 -0.72
N THR A 440 -3.20 6.08 -1.70
CA THR A 440 -3.80 7.42 -1.76
C THR A 440 -5.29 7.32 -2.09
N LEU A 441 -6.09 7.53 -1.05
CA LEU A 441 -7.54 7.68 -1.09
C LEU A 441 -7.92 9.01 -1.79
N HIS A 442 -7.63 9.17 -3.09
CA HIS A 442 -8.21 10.19 -3.97
C HIS A 442 -7.71 10.04 -5.42
N CYS A 443 -8.64 10.12 -6.40
CA CYS A 443 -8.48 10.05 -7.87
C CYS A 443 -8.57 8.63 -8.46
N LEU A 444 -9.73 8.03 -8.70
CA LEU A 444 -10.59 8.41 -9.80
C LEU A 444 -12.04 8.23 -9.36
N TYR A 445 -12.68 9.37 -9.17
CA TYR A 445 -14.09 9.51 -8.90
C TYR A 445 -14.85 9.07 -10.17
N ASN A 446 -15.10 7.76 -10.34
CA ASN A 446 -16.18 7.18 -11.17
C ASN A 446 -16.30 5.63 -11.20
N SER A 447 -15.57 4.82 -10.41
CA SER A 447 -15.84 3.36 -10.38
C SER A 447 -15.63 2.66 -9.03
N VAL A 448 -15.85 3.35 -7.91
CA VAL A 448 -15.89 2.68 -6.60
C VAL A 448 -17.17 1.82 -6.44
N ASP A 449 -18.15 1.99 -7.33
CA ASP A 449 -19.42 1.21 -7.35
C ASP A 449 -19.35 -0.13 -8.10
N SER A 450 -18.18 -0.58 -8.58
CA SER A 450 -18.07 -1.82 -9.36
C SER A 450 -17.53 -3.03 -8.59
N TRP A 451 -17.06 -2.82 -7.36
CA TRP A 451 -16.58 -3.91 -6.49
C TRP A 451 -17.70 -4.40 -5.58
N MET A 452 -17.98 -5.69 -5.65
CA MET A 452 -18.86 -6.35 -4.71
C MET A 452 -18.06 -6.70 -3.46
N ILE A 453 -18.58 -6.35 -2.29
CA ILE A 453 -17.89 -6.49 -1.00
C ILE A 453 -18.66 -7.43 -0.10
N VAL A 454 -17.98 -8.44 0.43
CA VAL A 454 -18.48 -9.37 1.43
C VAL A 454 -17.68 -9.17 2.72
N PRO A 455 -18.19 -8.41 3.69
CA PRO A 455 -17.48 -8.14 4.93
C PRO A 455 -17.66 -9.26 5.97
N ASN A 456 -16.87 -9.20 7.05
CA ASN A 456 -17.04 -9.98 8.28
C ASN A 456 -16.95 -11.51 8.13
N ILE A 457 -16.14 -11.99 7.20
CA ILE A 457 -15.88 -13.41 7.03
C ILE A 457 -14.94 -13.89 8.15
N LYS A 458 -15.31 -14.96 8.85
CA LYS A 458 -14.51 -15.54 9.95
C LYS A 458 -13.75 -16.81 9.55
N GLN A 459 -14.07 -17.35 8.38
CA GLN A 459 -13.47 -18.56 7.83
C GLN A 459 -12.41 -18.16 6.79
N ASN A 460 -11.55 -19.11 6.43
CA ASN A 460 -10.52 -18.89 5.38
C ASN A 460 -11.01 -19.23 3.97
N HIS A 461 -12.32 -19.29 3.79
CA HIS A 461 -12.94 -19.49 2.50
C HIS A 461 -14.31 -18.84 2.47
N TYR A 462 -14.77 -18.52 1.26
CA TYR A 462 -16.12 -18.01 1.04
C TYR A 462 -16.60 -18.37 -0.36
N THR A 463 -17.87 -18.81 -0.45
CA THR A 463 -18.54 -19.09 -1.72
C THR A 463 -19.38 -17.90 -2.14
N VAL A 464 -19.00 -17.28 -3.25
CA VAL A 464 -19.77 -16.23 -3.90
C VAL A 464 -20.79 -16.88 -4.82
N HIS A 465 -22.04 -16.41 -4.75
CA HIS A 465 -23.17 -16.91 -5.54
C HIS A 465 -23.72 -15.86 -6.52
N GLY A 466 -24.40 -16.31 -7.56
CA GLY A 466 -25.05 -15.43 -8.54
C GLY A 466 -24.09 -14.75 -9.51
N LEU A 467 -22.94 -15.39 -9.77
CA LEU A 467 -21.96 -14.93 -10.75
C LEU A 467 -22.45 -15.23 -12.17
N GLN A 468 -22.00 -14.43 -13.13
CA GLN A 468 -22.26 -14.65 -14.55
C GLN A 468 -21.44 -15.86 -15.03
N SER A 469 -22.08 -16.75 -15.77
CA SER A 469 -21.44 -17.94 -16.34
C SER A 469 -20.39 -17.60 -17.39
N GLY A 470 -19.36 -18.42 -17.52
CA GLY A 470 -18.29 -18.22 -18.50
C GLY A 470 -17.48 -16.93 -18.34
N THR A 471 -17.58 -16.26 -17.20
CA THR A 471 -17.04 -14.90 -16.97
C THR A 471 -15.81 -14.96 -16.07
N ARG A 472 -14.80 -14.13 -16.36
CA ARG A 472 -13.60 -13.98 -15.52
C ARG A 472 -13.83 -12.91 -14.46
N TYR A 473 -13.39 -13.19 -13.23
CA TYR A 473 -13.52 -12.31 -12.07
C TYR A 473 -12.15 -12.10 -11.42
N ILE A 474 -11.96 -10.93 -10.83
CA ILE A 474 -10.81 -10.63 -9.95
C ILE A 474 -11.31 -10.67 -8.51
N PHE A 475 -10.59 -11.38 -7.64
CA PHE A 475 -10.85 -11.47 -6.21
C PHE A 475 -9.69 -10.89 -5.40
N PHE A 476 -10.04 -10.16 -4.33
CA PHE A 476 -9.13 -9.72 -3.28
C PHE A 476 -9.67 -10.16 -1.93
N VAL A 477 -8.79 -10.66 -1.07
CA VAL A 477 -9.11 -10.92 0.33
C VAL A 477 -8.36 -9.91 1.18
N LYS A 478 -9.07 -9.22 2.06
CA LYS A 478 -8.51 -8.27 2.99
C LYS A 478 -8.59 -8.85 4.40
N ALA A 479 -7.43 -9.04 5.03
CA ALA A 479 -7.34 -9.41 6.44
C ALA A 479 -7.43 -8.14 7.30
N ILE A 480 -8.28 -8.17 8.33
CA ILE A 480 -8.61 -7.01 9.17
C ILE A 480 -8.42 -7.37 10.64
N ASN A 481 -7.77 -6.48 11.38
CA ASN A 481 -7.72 -6.50 12.84
C ASN A 481 -7.81 -5.08 13.42
N GLN A 482 -7.65 -4.95 14.74
CA GLN A 482 -7.75 -3.64 15.41
C GLN A 482 -6.66 -2.64 15.00
N ALA A 483 -5.52 -3.12 14.49
CA ALA A 483 -4.40 -2.28 14.06
C ALA A 483 -4.48 -1.83 12.59
N GLY A 484 -5.33 -2.48 11.80
CA GLY A 484 -5.57 -2.09 10.42
C GLY A 484 -5.90 -3.27 9.52
N SER A 485 -5.52 -3.16 8.25
CA SER A 485 -5.81 -4.19 7.26
C SER A 485 -4.74 -4.30 6.18
N ARG A 486 -4.67 -5.47 5.56
CA ARG A 486 -3.81 -5.78 4.40
C ARG A 486 -4.59 -6.59 3.39
N ASN A 487 -4.33 -6.35 2.11
CA ASN A 487 -4.96 -7.01 0.99
C ASN A 487 -4.05 -8.13 0.45
N SER A 488 -4.65 -9.22 -0.02
CA SER A 488 -3.99 -10.24 -0.81
C SER A 488 -3.54 -9.70 -2.17
N GLU A 489 -2.67 -10.44 -2.84
CA GLU A 489 -2.53 -10.33 -4.29
C GLU A 489 -3.85 -10.69 -4.99
N PRO A 490 -4.14 -10.14 -6.19
CA PRO A 490 -5.37 -10.43 -6.92
C PRO A 490 -5.37 -11.86 -7.45
N ALA A 491 -6.44 -12.61 -7.16
CA ALA A 491 -6.69 -13.90 -7.80
C ALA A 491 -7.65 -13.72 -8.99
N ARG A 492 -7.30 -14.32 -10.13
CA ARG A 492 -8.13 -14.30 -11.34
C ARG A 492 -8.81 -15.65 -11.49
N LEU A 493 -10.10 -15.71 -11.17
CA LEU A 493 -10.88 -16.94 -11.22
C LEU A 493 -11.98 -16.81 -12.27
N LYS A 494 -12.36 -17.92 -12.90
CA LYS A 494 -13.35 -17.95 -13.98
C LYS A 494 -14.51 -18.87 -13.60
N THR A 495 -15.74 -18.44 -13.84
CA THR A 495 -16.90 -19.32 -13.74
C THR A 495 -16.94 -20.29 -14.93
N ASN A 496 -17.44 -21.49 -14.69
CA ASN A 496 -17.58 -22.50 -15.74
C ASN A 496 -18.68 -22.10 -16.74
N SER A 497 -18.70 -22.82 -17.86
CA SER A 497 -19.75 -22.66 -18.86
C SER A 497 -21.13 -22.96 -18.28
N GLN A 498 -22.15 -22.22 -18.72
CA GLN A 498 -23.54 -22.52 -18.38
C GLN A 498 -23.93 -23.94 -18.85
N PRO A 499 -24.32 -24.86 -17.95
CA PRO A 499 -24.81 -26.18 -18.36
C PRO A 499 -26.16 -26.06 -19.07
N PHE A 500 -26.38 -26.88 -20.08
CA PHE A 500 -27.61 -26.89 -20.88
C PHE A 500 -27.98 -28.30 -21.33
N LYS A 501 -29.25 -28.48 -21.70
CA LYS A 501 -29.81 -29.74 -22.19
C LYS A 501 -30.50 -29.50 -23.53
N LEU A 502 -30.74 -30.57 -24.28
CA LEU A 502 -31.57 -30.53 -25.47
C LEU A 502 -33.02 -30.21 -25.10
N ASP A 503 -33.61 -29.22 -25.74
CA ASP A 503 -35.01 -28.85 -25.51
C ASP A 503 -35.96 -29.78 -26.29
N PRO A 504 -36.78 -30.61 -25.60
CA PRO A 504 -37.76 -31.48 -26.26
C PRO A 504 -38.82 -30.74 -27.08
N LYS A 505 -39.06 -29.46 -26.79
CA LYS A 505 -40.01 -28.61 -27.53
C LYS A 505 -39.51 -28.30 -28.93
N THR A 506 -38.19 -28.13 -29.09
CA THR A 506 -37.55 -27.83 -30.37
C THR A 506 -37.22 -29.09 -31.17
N ALA A 507 -36.96 -30.22 -30.50
CA ALA A 507 -36.50 -31.45 -31.15
C ALA A 507 -37.43 -31.98 -32.25
N HIS A 508 -36.90 -32.34 -33.42
CA HIS A 508 -37.71 -32.89 -34.51
C HIS A 508 -38.48 -34.16 -34.08
N LYS A 509 -39.69 -34.39 -34.62
CA LYS A 509 -40.58 -35.52 -34.25
C LYS A 509 -39.98 -36.93 -34.42
N LYS A 510 -39.00 -37.06 -35.31
CA LYS A 510 -38.23 -38.30 -35.59
C LYS A 510 -36.96 -38.44 -34.72
N LEU A 511 -36.75 -37.54 -33.76
CA LEU A 511 -35.68 -37.67 -32.79
C LEU A 511 -36.23 -38.22 -31.48
N ARG A 512 -35.49 -39.17 -30.91
CA ARG A 512 -35.64 -39.64 -29.55
C ARG A 512 -34.55 -38.99 -28.72
N LEU A 513 -34.95 -38.28 -27.67
CA LEU A 513 -34.04 -37.76 -26.67
C LEU A 513 -33.94 -38.77 -25.53
N SER A 514 -32.75 -38.90 -24.93
CA SER A 514 -32.55 -39.64 -23.69
C SER A 514 -33.26 -38.97 -22.51
N ASN A 515 -33.45 -39.70 -21.40
CA ASN A 515 -34.14 -39.20 -20.21
C ASN A 515 -33.44 -37.97 -19.59
N ASP A 516 -32.12 -37.90 -19.66
CA ASP A 516 -31.31 -36.77 -19.21
C ASP A 516 -31.30 -35.58 -20.20
N CYS A 517 -31.88 -35.76 -21.39
CA CYS A 517 -31.90 -34.81 -22.50
C CYS A 517 -30.49 -34.38 -22.98
N LEU A 518 -29.48 -35.26 -22.86
CA LEU A 518 -28.12 -35.01 -23.34
C LEU A 518 -27.77 -35.80 -24.60
N THR A 519 -28.53 -36.84 -24.93
CA THR A 519 -28.34 -37.65 -26.14
C THR A 519 -29.54 -37.48 -27.07
N MET A 520 -29.26 -37.29 -28.36
CA MET A 520 -30.27 -37.40 -29.40
C MET A 520 -29.95 -38.56 -30.33
N GLU A 521 -30.98 -39.32 -30.67
CA GLU A 521 -30.90 -40.44 -31.59
C GLU A 521 -32.04 -40.36 -32.59
N LYS A 522 -31.76 -40.74 -33.83
CA LYS A 522 -32.80 -40.84 -34.84
C LYS A 522 -33.65 -42.09 -34.64
N ASP A 523 -34.94 -41.88 -34.47
CA ASP A 523 -35.93 -42.96 -34.35
C ASP A 523 -36.80 -43.02 -35.61
N GLU A 524 -36.52 -44.00 -36.47
CA GLU A 524 -37.26 -44.22 -37.72
C GLU A 524 -38.69 -44.73 -37.49
N SER A 525 -39.00 -45.22 -36.29
CA SER A 525 -40.32 -45.78 -35.92
C SER A 525 -41.27 -44.77 -35.25
N SER A 526 -40.82 -43.53 -35.01
CA SER A 526 -41.59 -42.53 -34.28
C SER A 526 -42.84 -42.05 -35.04
N LEU A 527 -44.02 -42.34 -34.48
CA LEU A 527 -45.34 -41.88 -34.95
C LEU A 527 -45.86 -40.63 -34.22
N LYS A 528 -45.00 -39.92 -33.45
CA LYS A 528 -45.41 -38.79 -32.60
C LYS A 528 -45.98 -37.63 -33.44
N LYS A 529 -47.28 -37.33 -33.25
CA LYS A 529 -47.93 -36.10 -33.74
C LYS A 529 -47.81 -35.03 -32.66
N SER A 530 -47.01 -34.00 -32.92
CA SER A 530 -46.93 -32.81 -32.07
C SER A 530 -46.68 -31.59 -32.96
N HIS A 531 -47.59 -30.62 -32.88
CA HIS A 531 -47.54 -29.36 -33.63
C HIS A 531 -47.09 -28.23 -32.70
N THR A 532 -45.84 -28.27 -32.25
CA THR A 532 -45.23 -27.10 -31.60
C THR A 532 -44.53 -26.25 -32.67
N PRO A 533 -44.84 -24.95 -32.80
CA PRO A 533 -44.29 -24.10 -33.86
C PRO A 533 -42.77 -23.91 -33.74
N GLU A 534 -42.21 -24.10 -32.54
CA GLU A 534 -40.77 -24.01 -32.25
C GLU A 534 -40.00 -25.27 -32.68
N ARG A 535 -40.69 -26.31 -33.17
CA ARG A 535 -40.09 -27.60 -33.51
C ARG A 535 -39.43 -27.58 -34.88
N PHE A 536 -38.27 -28.22 -34.98
CA PHE A 536 -37.70 -28.60 -36.28
C PHE A 536 -38.69 -29.46 -37.07
N SER A 537 -39.01 -29.04 -38.29
CA SER A 537 -40.06 -29.62 -39.15
C SER A 537 -39.60 -29.96 -40.56
N GLY A 538 -38.38 -29.56 -40.92
CA GLY A 538 -37.81 -29.77 -42.25
C GLY A 538 -37.63 -31.24 -42.62
N THR A 539 -38.03 -31.60 -43.83
CA THR A 539 -37.79 -32.94 -44.38
C THR A 539 -36.29 -33.17 -44.53
N GLY A 540 -35.75 -34.10 -43.75
CA GLY A 540 -34.32 -34.36 -43.74
C GLY A 540 -33.50 -33.41 -42.88
N SER A 541 -34.12 -32.60 -42.03
CA SER A 541 -33.45 -31.69 -41.10
C SER A 541 -33.82 -32.07 -39.67
N TYR A 542 -33.22 -33.15 -39.15
CA TYR A 542 -33.52 -33.66 -37.82
C TYR A 542 -32.67 -32.93 -36.77
N GLY A 543 -33.17 -31.77 -36.33
CA GLY A 543 -32.49 -30.91 -35.36
C GLY A 543 -33.14 -30.84 -33.98
N ALA A 544 -32.36 -30.40 -33.00
CA ALA A 544 -32.80 -29.90 -31.71
C ALA A 544 -31.90 -28.75 -31.26
N ALA A 545 -32.44 -27.82 -30.47
CA ALA A 545 -31.69 -26.72 -29.86
C ALA A 545 -31.49 -26.97 -28.36
N GLY A 546 -30.48 -26.32 -27.78
CA GLY A 546 -30.32 -26.22 -26.35
C GLY A 546 -31.46 -25.44 -25.70
N ASN A 547 -31.73 -25.72 -24.42
CA ASN A 547 -32.74 -25.02 -23.63
C ASN A 547 -32.25 -23.69 -23.02
N VAL A 548 -30.98 -23.34 -23.22
CA VAL A 548 -30.32 -22.13 -22.71
C VAL A 548 -29.93 -21.23 -23.88
N PHE A 549 -30.15 -19.92 -23.68
CA PHE A 549 -29.64 -18.88 -24.56
C PHE A 549 -28.47 -18.19 -23.85
N ILE A 550 -27.38 -18.01 -24.59
CA ILE A 550 -26.13 -17.39 -24.14
C ILE A 550 -26.05 -16.01 -24.77
N ASP A 551 -25.78 -15.00 -23.94
CA ASP A 551 -25.78 -13.58 -24.30
C ASP A 551 -24.55 -12.82 -23.76
N SER A 552 -23.62 -13.51 -23.10
CA SER A 552 -22.37 -12.97 -22.56
C SER A 552 -21.41 -14.12 -22.23
N GLY A 553 -20.15 -13.80 -21.99
CA GLY A 553 -19.16 -14.74 -21.46
C GLY A 553 -18.56 -15.72 -22.48
N CYS A 554 -17.68 -16.58 -21.97
CA CYS A 554 -16.95 -17.60 -22.72
C CYS A 554 -17.40 -19.00 -22.30
N HIS A 555 -18.05 -19.72 -23.22
CA HIS A 555 -18.71 -20.99 -22.99
C HIS A 555 -18.11 -22.10 -23.85
N TYR A 556 -17.87 -23.25 -23.23
CA TYR A 556 -17.35 -24.44 -23.88
C TYR A 556 -18.24 -25.66 -23.62
N TRP A 557 -18.45 -26.44 -24.67
CA TRP A 557 -19.11 -27.75 -24.58
C TRP A 557 -18.53 -28.70 -25.62
N GLU A 558 -18.68 -30.00 -25.37
CA GLU A 558 -18.21 -31.04 -26.28
C GLU A 558 -19.37 -31.88 -26.78
N VAL A 559 -19.24 -32.37 -28.01
CA VAL A 559 -20.19 -33.30 -28.61
C VAL A 559 -19.47 -34.59 -28.96
N LEU A 560 -19.91 -35.69 -28.36
CA LEU A 560 -19.50 -37.04 -28.69
C LEU A 560 -20.27 -37.48 -29.93
N LEU A 561 -19.56 -37.58 -31.05
CA LEU A 561 -20.12 -37.83 -32.37
C LEU A 561 -20.38 -39.32 -32.64
N GLY A 562 -19.85 -40.21 -31.79
CA GLY A 562 -20.00 -41.65 -31.92
C GLY A 562 -19.58 -42.12 -33.31
N ALA A 563 -20.49 -42.83 -34.00
CA ALA A 563 -20.29 -43.25 -35.39
C ALA A 563 -21.12 -42.42 -36.39
N CYS A 564 -21.69 -41.28 -35.96
CA CYS A 564 -22.48 -40.38 -36.80
C CYS A 564 -21.60 -39.78 -37.91
N THR A 565 -22.03 -39.93 -39.17
CA THR A 565 -21.29 -39.43 -40.34
C THR A 565 -21.96 -38.24 -41.00
N TRP A 566 -23.14 -37.85 -40.51
CA TRP A 566 -23.94 -36.75 -41.03
C TRP A 566 -24.54 -35.94 -39.89
N TYR A 567 -23.90 -34.82 -39.56
CA TYR A 567 -24.31 -33.96 -38.47
C TYR A 567 -23.98 -32.48 -38.75
N ALA A 568 -24.62 -31.59 -38.00
CA ALA A 568 -24.27 -30.18 -37.88
C ALA A 568 -24.35 -29.75 -36.42
N VAL A 569 -23.30 -29.09 -35.92
CA VAL A 569 -23.16 -28.65 -34.53
C VAL A 569 -22.67 -27.21 -34.53
N GLY A 570 -23.27 -26.36 -33.71
CA GLY A 570 -22.79 -24.99 -33.53
C GLY A 570 -23.79 -24.16 -32.74
N VAL A 571 -24.03 -22.93 -33.17
CA VAL A 571 -24.96 -21.99 -32.50
C VAL A 571 -25.94 -21.37 -33.49
N ALA A 572 -27.11 -20.99 -33.00
CA ALA A 572 -28.12 -20.29 -33.78
C ALA A 572 -28.94 -19.31 -32.93
N TYR A 573 -29.44 -18.26 -33.57
CA TYR A 573 -30.44 -17.39 -32.95
C TYR A 573 -31.79 -18.11 -32.79
N LYS A 574 -32.62 -17.64 -31.85
CA LYS A 574 -34.00 -18.14 -31.68
C LYS A 574 -34.82 -18.02 -32.97
N SER A 575 -34.59 -16.96 -33.74
CA SER A 575 -35.25 -16.67 -35.02
C SER A 575 -34.81 -17.56 -36.18
N ALA A 576 -33.82 -18.44 -35.99
CA ALA A 576 -33.33 -19.30 -37.06
C ALA A 576 -34.45 -20.23 -37.58
N PRO A 577 -34.67 -20.28 -38.92
CA PRO A 577 -35.65 -21.16 -39.55
C PRO A 577 -35.51 -22.63 -39.11
N LYS A 578 -36.65 -23.27 -38.81
CA LYS A 578 -36.73 -24.65 -38.29
C LYS A 578 -37.09 -25.69 -39.37
N ASN A 579 -37.35 -25.24 -40.58
CA ASN A 579 -37.70 -26.04 -41.76
C ASN A 579 -36.50 -26.37 -42.67
N GLU A 580 -35.32 -25.81 -42.39
CA GLU A 580 -34.11 -25.95 -43.19
C GLU A 580 -32.92 -26.44 -42.36
N TRP A 581 -31.84 -26.83 -43.04
CA TRP A 581 -30.59 -27.25 -42.40
C TRP A 581 -29.83 -26.03 -41.86
N ASN A 582 -29.34 -26.12 -40.62
CA ASN A 582 -28.55 -25.05 -40.00
C ASN A 582 -27.28 -24.74 -40.83
N GLY A 583 -26.93 -23.46 -40.94
CA GLY A 583 -25.86 -22.94 -41.79
C GLY A 583 -26.32 -22.48 -43.18
N LYS A 584 -27.54 -22.80 -43.61
CA LYS A 584 -28.12 -22.27 -44.87
C LYS A 584 -28.62 -20.83 -44.77
N ASN A 585 -28.88 -20.36 -43.56
CA ASN A 585 -29.37 -19.01 -43.28
C ASN A 585 -28.32 -18.17 -42.55
N SER A 586 -28.55 -16.86 -42.46
CA SER A 586 -27.68 -15.91 -41.76
C SER A 586 -27.80 -15.96 -40.23
N SER A 587 -28.68 -16.81 -39.68
CA SER A 587 -28.98 -16.88 -38.24
C SER A 587 -28.38 -18.11 -37.55
N SER A 588 -27.49 -18.84 -38.23
CA SER A 588 -26.84 -20.03 -37.70
C SER A 588 -25.41 -20.19 -38.22
N TRP A 589 -24.53 -20.67 -37.35
CA TRP A 589 -23.13 -20.95 -37.62
C TRP A 589 -22.82 -22.36 -37.12
N VAL A 590 -22.44 -23.26 -38.03
CA VAL A 590 -22.28 -24.66 -37.69
C VAL A 590 -21.06 -25.30 -38.36
N PHE A 591 -20.42 -26.17 -37.61
CA PHE A 591 -19.52 -27.19 -38.15
C PHE A 591 -20.33 -28.43 -38.51
N SER A 592 -20.09 -28.98 -39.68
CA SER A 592 -20.85 -30.09 -40.24
C SER A 592 -19.95 -31.18 -40.79
N ARG A 593 -20.42 -32.43 -40.69
CA ARG A 593 -19.84 -33.56 -41.40
C ARG A 593 -20.85 -34.07 -42.41
N CYS A 594 -20.40 -34.27 -43.65
CA CYS A 594 -21.16 -34.92 -44.71
C CYS A 594 -20.33 -36.09 -45.23
N ASN A 595 -20.59 -37.27 -44.69
CA ASN A 595 -19.83 -38.49 -44.96
C ASN A 595 -18.34 -38.34 -44.57
N ASN A 596 -17.46 -38.14 -45.55
CA ASN A 596 -16.01 -37.97 -45.35
C ASN A 596 -15.56 -36.51 -45.41
N ASN A 597 -16.46 -35.58 -45.72
CA ASN A 597 -16.14 -34.16 -45.82
C ASN A 597 -16.55 -33.45 -44.53
N PHE A 598 -15.63 -32.65 -44.00
CA PHE A 598 -15.87 -31.73 -42.89
C PHE A 598 -15.95 -30.32 -43.44
N LEU A 599 -16.96 -29.58 -43.01
CA LEU A 599 -17.23 -28.27 -43.56
C LEU A 599 -17.94 -27.37 -42.56
N VAL A 600 -17.63 -26.10 -42.63
CA VAL A 600 -18.27 -25.06 -41.82
C VAL A 600 -19.27 -24.31 -42.70
N ARG A 601 -20.44 -24.01 -42.15
CA ARG A 601 -21.57 -23.45 -42.89
C ARG A 601 -22.16 -22.24 -42.19
N HIS A 602 -22.36 -21.18 -42.97
CA HIS A 602 -23.08 -19.98 -42.55
C HIS A 602 -23.62 -19.22 -43.78
N ASN A 603 -24.85 -18.73 -43.69
CA ASN A 603 -25.49 -17.92 -44.74
C ASN A 603 -25.43 -18.56 -46.15
N GLY A 604 -25.59 -19.89 -46.21
CA GLY A 604 -25.56 -20.65 -47.46
C GLY A 604 -24.17 -20.85 -48.05
N LYS A 605 -23.12 -20.32 -47.42
CA LYS A 605 -21.73 -20.55 -47.80
C LYS A 605 -21.19 -21.78 -47.07
N GLU A 606 -20.45 -22.61 -47.78
CA GLU A 606 -19.78 -23.79 -47.24
C GLU A 606 -18.28 -23.66 -47.47
N MET A 607 -17.47 -23.97 -46.44
CA MET A 607 -16.01 -24.02 -46.55
C MET A 607 -15.53 -25.36 -46.01
N LEU A 608 -14.66 -26.04 -46.77
CA LEU A 608 -14.04 -27.30 -46.35
C LEU A 608 -13.03 -27.05 -45.23
N VAL A 609 -13.04 -27.94 -44.24
CA VAL A 609 -12.10 -27.93 -43.12
C VAL A 609 -11.34 -29.25 -43.10
N GLU A 610 -10.04 -29.18 -42.91
CA GLU A 610 -9.20 -30.37 -42.74
C GLU A 610 -9.37 -30.91 -41.32
N ALA A 611 -10.02 -32.06 -41.18
CA ALA A 611 -10.19 -32.74 -39.90
C ALA A 611 -10.00 -34.25 -40.07
N SER A 612 -9.56 -34.92 -39.01
CA SER A 612 -9.38 -36.37 -39.00
C SER A 612 -10.70 -37.10 -39.25
N LEU A 613 -10.71 -38.09 -40.14
CA LEU A 613 -11.87 -38.97 -40.35
C LEU A 613 -12.28 -39.73 -39.08
N GLN A 614 -11.34 -39.85 -38.12
CA GLN A 614 -11.54 -40.44 -36.80
C GLN A 614 -11.99 -39.42 -35.74
N LEU A 615 -12.41 -38.20 -36.10
CA LEU A 615 -12.96 -37.21 -35.17
C LEU A 615 -14.15 -37.80 -34.39
N ARG A 616 -13.95 -38.04 -33.10
CA ARG A 616 -14.96 -38.62 -32.18
C ARG A 616 -15.59 -37.58 -31.26
N ARG A 617 -14.91 -36.47 -31.02
CA ARG A 617 -15.28 -35.45 -30.03
C ARG A 617 -15.01 -34.07 -30.60
N LEU A 618 -16.08 -33.32 -30.81
CA LEU A 618 -16.01 -31.94 -31.30
C LEU A 618 -16.19 -31.00 -30.12
N GLY A 619 -15.17 -30.20 -29.82
CA GLY A 619 -15.24 -29.09 -28.87
C GLY A 619 -15.77 -27.83 -29.56
N VAL A 620 -16.68 -27.12 -28.90
CA VAL A 620 -17.22 -25.85 -29.37
C VAL A 620 -16.98 -24.81 -28.30
N LEU A 621 -16.27 -23.75 -28.66
CA LEU A 621 -16.00 -22.58 -27.82
C LEU A 621 -16.76 -21.39 -28.38
N LEU A 622 -17.72 -20.89 -27.63
CA LEU A 622 -18.41 -19.63 -27.87
C LEU A 622 -17.81 -18.58 -26.95
N ASP A 623 -17.04 -17.65 -27.51
CA ASP A 623 -16.61 -16.44 -26.82
C ASP A 623 -17.53 -15.30 -27.28
N TYR A 624 -18.61 -15.10 -26.52
CA TYR A 624 -19.62 -14.10 -26.86
C TYR A 624 -19.04 -12.68 -26.73
N ASP A 625 -18.22 -12.45 -25.70
CA ASP A 625 -17.63 -11.15 -25.39
C ASP A 625 -16.62 -10.71 -26.46
N ASN A 626 -15.83 -11.65 -26.99
CA ASN A 626 -14.88 -11.38 -28.07
C ASN A 626 -15.43 -11.68 -29.47
N ASN A 627 -16.74 -11.91 -29.60
CA ASN A 627 -17.40 -12.11 -30.90
C ASN A 627 -16.81 -13.27 -31.72
N ALA A 628 -16.47 -14.39 -31.07
CA ALA A 628 -15.81 -15.52 -31.72
C ALA A 628 -16.51 -16.86 -31.43
N LEU A 629 -16.62 -17.72 -32.45
CA LEU A 629 -17.08 -19.10 -32.32
C LEU A 629 -16.05 -20.05 -32.92
N SER A 630 -15.40 -20.83 -32.08
CA SER A 630 -14.31 -21.72 -32.46
C SER A 630 -14.66 -23.20 -32.29
N PHE A 631 -14.15 -24.03 -33.19
CA PHE A 631 -14.34 -25.48 -33.22
C PHE A 631 -13.01 -26.20 -33.09
N TYR A 632 -12.98 -27.26 -32.28
CA TYR A 632 -11.77 -28.00 -31.96
C TYR A 632 -12.01 -29.52 -32.05
N ASP A 633 -11.00 -30.27 -32.48
CA ASP A 633 -10.89 -31.68 -32.14
C ASP A 633 -10.39 -31.79 -30.70
N ALA A 634 -11.31 -32.00 -29.78
CA ALA A 634 -11.02 -31.98 -28.34
C ALA A 634 -10.15 -33.17 -27.89
N MET A 635 -10.06 -34.26 -28.66
CA MET A 635 -9.17 -35.39 -28.32
C MET A 635 -7.73 -35.10 -28.71
N ASN A 636 -7.52 -34.42 -29.84
CA ASN A 636 -6.20 -34.11 -30.39
C ASN A 636 -5.75 -32.68 -30.08
N SER A 637 -6.55 -31.89 -29.35
CA SER A 637 -6.32 -30.47 -29.08
C SER A 637 -6.05 -29.65 -30.35
N GLN A 638 -6.68 -30.03 -31.47
CA GLN A 638 -6.47 -29.40 -32.77
C GLN A 638 -7.55 -28.35 -33.03
N HIS A 639 -7.15 -27.12 -33.32
CA HIS A 639 -8.07 -26.10 -33.84
C HIS A 639 -8.54 -26.46 -35.25
N LEU A 640 -9.85 -26.40 -35.48
CA LEU A 640 -10.46 -26.72 -36.77
C LEU A 640 -10.86 -25.45 -37.53
N HIS A 641 -11.60 -24.55 -36.87
CA HIS A 641 -12.08 -23.31 -37.49
C HIS A 641 -12.58 -22.31 -36.45
N THR A 642 -12.48 -21.02 -36.76
CA THR A 642 -13.10 -19.93 -35.98
C THR A 642 -13.92 -19.04 -36.91
N PHE A 643 -15.14 -18.74 -36.49
CA PHE A 643 -15.94 -17.66 -37.05
C PHE A 643 -15.79 -16.41 -36.19
N ASP A 644 -15.50 -15.28 -36.82
CA ASP A 644 -15.65 -13.96 -36.23
C ASP A 644 -17.10 -13.49 -36.48
N ILE A 645 -17.87 -13.31 -35.41
CA ILE A 645 -19.32 -13.09 -35.45
C ILE A 645 -19.67 -11.90 -34.58
N SER A 646 -20.20 -10.84 -35.17
CA SER A 646 -20.86 -9.77 -34.40
C SER A 646 -22.23 -10.26 -33.92
N PHE A 647 -22.30 -10.78 -32.70
CA PHE A 647 -23.56 -11.26 -32.14
C PHE A 647 -24.51 -10.09 -31.87
N LEU A 648 -25.74 -10.20 -32.37
CA LEU A 648 -26.78 -9.17 -32.20
C LEU A 648 -27.85 -9.56 -31.18
N LEU A 649 -27.97 -10.85 -30.91
CA LEU A 649 -28.99 -11.45 -30.06
C LEU A 649 -28.39 -12.64 -29.29
N PRO A 650 -29.07 -13.10 -28.22
CA PRO A 650 -28.69 -14.34 -27.55
C PRO A 650 -28.70 -15.55 -28.50
N VAL A 651 -27.68 -16.40 -28.41
CA VAL A 651 -27.54 -17.61 -29.22
C VAL A 651 -27.79 -18.86 -28.39
N ALA A 652 -28.39 -19.88 -29.01
CA ALA A 652 -28.53 -21.20 -28.39
C ALA A 652 -27.61 -22.21 -29.10
N PRO A 653 -26.99 -23.15 -28.37
CA PRO A 653 -26.37 -24.33 -28.96
C PRO A 653 -27.39 -25.07 -29.84
N THR A 654 -26.96 -25.52 -31.01
CA THR A 654 -27.85 -26.15 -31.98
C THR A 654 -27.19 -27.36 -32.62
N PHE A 655 -28.00 -28.40 -32.83
CA PHE A 655 -27.52 -29.72 -33.21
C PHE A 655 -28.47 -30.33 -34.23
N MET A 656 -27.93 -30.92 -35.29
CA MET A 656 -28.66 -31.70 -36.27
C MET A 656 -27.93 -33.00 -36.55
N ILE A 657 -28.68 -34.08 -36.75
CA ILE A 657 -28.16 -35.38 -37.15
C ILE A 657 -28.98 -35.96 -38.30
N TRP A 658 -28.38 -36.78 -39.15
CA TRP A 658 -29.10 -37.57 -40.14
C TRP A 658 -29.14 -39.06 -39.81
N ASN A 659 -28.11 -39.56 -39.12
CA ASN A 659 -27.96 -40.96 -38.75
C ASN A 659 -27.44 -41.14 -37.32
N LYS A 660 -27.76 -42.29 -36.73
CA LYS A 660 -27.25 -42.75 -35.43
C LYS A 660 -27.60 -41.78 -34.29
N SER A 661 -26.66 -41.54 -33.38
CA SER A 661 -26.83 -40.70 -32.20
C SER A 661 -25.61 -39.81 -31.95
N VAL A 662 -25.84 -38.71 -31.24
CA VAL A 662 -24.80 -37.85 -30.66
C VAL A 662 -25.14 -37.54 -29.21
N MET A 663 -24.11 -37.36 -28.39
CA MET A 663 -24.24 -37.05 -26.96
C MET A 663 -23.50 -35.74 -26.65
N ILE A 664 -24.09 -34.92 -25.79
CA ILE A 664 -23.59 -33.59 -25.43
C ILE A 664 -23.02 -33.61 -24.03
N LEU A 665 -21.83 -33.02 -23.88
CA LEU A 665 -21.18 -32.73 -22.62
C LEU A 665 -21.19 -31.21 -22.44
N SER A 666 -22.17 -30.71 -21.69
CA SER A 666 -22.36 -29.27 -21.42
C SER A 666 -21.75 -28.86 -20.08
N GLY A 667 -21.50 -27.57 -19.90
CA GLY A 667 -21.07 -27.02 -18.61
C GLY A 667 -19.60 -27.33 -18.28
N LEU A 668 -18.81 -27.64 -19.30
CA LEU A 668 -17.39 -27.94 -19.16
C LEU A 668 -16.60 -26.65 -18.91
N PRO A 669 -15.51 -26.70 -18.12
CA PRO A 669 -14.54 -25.61 -18.09
C PRO A 669 -13.90 -25.46 -19.47
N VAL A 670 -13.47 -24.23 -19.79
CA VAL A 670 -12.69 -23.99 -21.00
C VAL A 670 -11.34 -24.72 -20.86
N PRO A 671 -10.92 -25.54 -21.82
CA PRO A 671 -9.68 -26.28 -21.70
C PRO A 671 -8.45 -25.37 -21.71
N ASP A 672 -7.42 -25.72 -20.95
CA ASP A 672 -6.17 -24.93 -20.83
C ASP A 672 -5.47 -24.69 -22.17
N PHE A 673 -5.59 -25.63 -23.14
CA PHE A 673 -5.02 -25.49 -24.48
C PHE A 673 -5.69 -24.39 -25.33
N VAL A 674 -6.84 -23.88 -24.89
CA VAL A 674 -7.62 -22.82 -25.55
C VAL A 674 -7.36 -21.45 -24.89
N ASP A 675 -7.08 -21.41 -23.59
CA ASP A 675 -6.94 -20.19 -22.79
C ASP A 675 -5.56 -19.46 -22.94
N CYS A 676 -4.78 -19.73 -24.01
CA CYS A 676 -3.50 -19.05 -24.26
C CYS A 676 -3.58 -17.90 -25.29
N PRO A 677 -3.77 -16.65 -24.84
CA PRO A 677 -3.29 -15.48 -25.58
C PRO A 677 -2.24 -14.62 -24.83
N GLU A 678 -1.76 -15.00 -23.64
CA GLU A 678 -0.81 -14.16 -22.87
C GLU A 678 0.69 -14.53 -23.00
N GLN A 679 1.07 -15.56 -23.79
CA GLN A 679 2.49 -15.96 -23.94
C GLN A 679 3.20 -15.49 -25.23
N GLN A 680 2.59 -14.65 -26.07
CA GLN A 680 3.26 -14.16 -27.30
C GLN A 680 3.80 -12.73 -27.27
N ASP A 681 3.53 -11.93 -26.23
CA ASP A 681 4.21 -10.64 -26.02
C ASP A 681 5.24 -10.74 -24.89
N GLY A 682 6.41 -11.28 -25.22
CA GLY A 682 7.52 -11.41 -24.26
C GLY A 682 8.72 -12.21 -24.72
N GLY A 683 8.90 -12.42 -26.03
CA GLY A 683 10.04 -13.15 -26.59
C GLY A 683 10.99 -12.23 -27.33
N CYS A 684 11.82 -11.48 -26.60
CA CYS A 684 13.00 -10.87 -27.20
C CYS A 684 13.87 -12.03 -27.74
N ARG A 685 13.94 -12.16 -29.07
CA ARG A 685 14.78 -13.13 -29.77
C ARG A 685 16.25 -12.89 -29.37
N GLN A 686 16.77 -13.66 -28.42
CA GLN A 686 18.21 -13.83 -28.30
C GLN A 686 18.66 -14.74 -29.43
N GLN A 687 19.38 -14.15 -30.38
CA GLN A 687 20.13 -14.88 -31.38
C GLN A 687 21.23 -15.68 -30.69
N ASP A 688 21.20 -17.00 -30.86
CA ASP A 688 22.32 -17.87 -30.58
C ASP A 688 23.52 -17.46 -31.44
N SER A 689 24.64 -17.15 -30.79
CA SER A 689 25.98 -17.18 -31.39
C SER A 689 26.82 -18.21 -30.63
N PRO A 690 27.47 -19.17 -31.33
CA PRO A 690 28.06 -20.34 -30.71
C PRO A 690 29.56 -20.14 -30.45
N TYR A 691 29.97 -19.67 -29.28
CA TYR A 691 31.35 -19.81 -28.82
C TYR A 691 31.41 -19.72 -27.29
N SER A 692 31.66 -20.86 -26.64
CA SER A 692 32.78 -21.05 -25.70
C SER A 692 32.54 -22.27 -24.81
N SER A 693 33.24 -23.34 -25.15
CA SER A 693 33.92 -24.30 -24.27
C SER A 693 33.87 -24.00 -22.77
N GLY A 694 33.49 -25.02 -22.00
CA GLY A 694 33.52 -24.99 -20.55
C GLY A 694 34.92 -24.91 -19.95
N LEU A 695 34.93 -24.54 -18.67
CA LEU A 695 35.93 -24.96 -17.69
C LEU A 695 35.34 -24.82 -16.29
N LYS A 696 35.28 -25.96 -15.61
CA LYS A 696 35.15 -26.05 -14.15
C LYS A 696 36.37 -25.40 -13.50
N GLY A 697 36.18 -24.77 -12.35
CA GLY A 697 37.28 -24.38 -11.46
C GLY A 697 36.78 -23.79 -10.15
N CYS A 698 36.98 -24.53 -9.08
CA CYS A 698 36.84 -24.12 -7.68
C CYS A 698 37.61 -22.84 -7.35
N ASN A 699 37.00 -21.98 -6.53
CA ASN A 699 37.45 -21.70 -5.16
C ASN A 699 36.30 -21.07 -4.36
#